data_AF-U4QXW2-F1
#
_entry.id   AF-U4QXW2-F1
#
_cell.length_a   1.000
_cell.length_b   1.000
_cell.length_c   1.000
_cell.angle_alpha   90.00
_cell.angle_beta   90.00
_cell.angle_gamma   90.00
#
_symmetry.space_group_name_H-M   'P 1'
#
loop_
_entity.id
_entity.type
_entity.pdbx_description
1 polymer ?
#
loop_
_entity_poly.entity_id
_entity_poly.type
_entity_poly.pdbx_seq_one_letter_code
_entity_poly.pdbx_strand_id
1 'polypeptide(L)'
;MLRKVFLGFLICVMLVTCCSFQQAALAATTRQMENLDRGVVAVKVSNGVFVSWRVLGTETADVTYNLYRDSVKLTNISGASNYVDKSGTASSKYSVSAVVNGSEQPISPSVSVWGSNFLQIPLQIPDGGTTPDGVAYTYSANDCSVGDLDGDGQYEIILKWDPSNAKDNSQSGYTGNVYIDAYKMNGKRLWRVDLGKNIRAGAHYTQFMVYDLNGDGKAEMACKTSDGTKDGIGNVIGNAGADYRNSSGYVLSGSEYLTIFEGTTGKALYTGNYEPGRGTVSSWGDSYGNRVDRFLACIAYLDGAHPSLVMCRGYYTRAVLVAYDWNGSTLTKRWTFDSNSSGNSGYAGQGNHNLSVADVDDDGKDEIIYGSCTIDDSGKGLYTTGLRHGDSMHLGDLNPNRPGLEVWSCHEDTAGNGGVGASFRDAKTGSVIFKFEASDDVGRACSADLTAQYPGEEVWAAGSPLYSCTGQNIGSAPSQKNFAIWWDGDELRELLDGTSITKYGGGTLLSAGGCSSNNGTKSTPCLQADILGDWREEAVWRTSDNKYLNIYTTTDLTSRRIYTLMHDPVYRLGIAWQNVAYNQPPHTGFFLGSGMATPPQPSIYLAGGNPVTVDGKLIKALTVNDTENSGDWSIQPNLQVGDLVYGDRTFKFTQLPQKLTGSEWIRTACDSKMYTVDEACFTAKSDISVYVGLDTRATSIPTWLSSWTATGETLVSDNNSVEYNLYKKDYAANSLVTLGTNGALPSIVNYVVIVKTQTADFLLGDANGDGEVNSLDYAMLKSYLLGKITLSQEAMKTVDFNNDNTIDAIDLALFRIYILGGPIIYTN
;
A
#
# COMPACT_ATOMS: atom_id res chain seq x y z
N MET A 1 67.78 -0.13 -12.96
CA MET A 1 66.65 -0.74 -13.70
C MET A 1 65.61 -1.44 -12.81
N LEU A 2 65.46 -1.07 -11.53
CA LEU A 2 64.49 -1.72 -10.61
C LEU A 2 63.48 -0.75 -9.95
N ARG A 3 63.42 0.51 -10.40
CA ARG A 3 62.45 1.51 -9.89
C ARG A 3 61.35 1.91 -10.87
N LYS A 4 61.38 1.41 -12.12
CA LYS A 4 60.36 1.67 -13.14
C LYS A 4 59.36 0.52 -13.33
N VAL A 5 59.58 -0.63 -12.69
CA VAL A 5 58.68 -1.80 -12.78
C VAL A 5 57.64 -1.81 -11.65
N PHE A 6 57.91 -1.16 -10.51
CA PHE A 6 56.98 -1.11 -9.38
C PHE A 6 55.87 -0.05 -9.51
N LEU A 7 56.06 0.98 -10.35
CA LEU A 7 55.03 2.01 -10.56
C LEU A 7 53.98 1.61 -11.60
N GLY A 8 54.32 0.70 -12.52
CA GLY A 8 53.37 0.14 -13.49
C GLY A 8 52.42 -0.91 -12.88
N PHE A 9 52.87 -1.64 -11.85
CA PHE A 9 52.04 -2.65 -11.18
C PHE A 9 51.02 -2.03 -10.20
N LEU A 10 51.35 -0.88 -9.59
CA LEU A 10 50.41 -0.17 -8.71
C LEU A 10 49.28 0.55 -9.49
N ILE A 11 49.55 0.99 -10.72
CA ILE A 11 48.55 1.66 -11.57
C ILE A 11 47.60 0.64 -12.22
N CYS A 12 48.04 -0.59 -12.52
CA CYS A 12 47.13 -1.67 -12.95
C CYS A 12 46.25 -2.22 -11.80
N VAL A 13 46.70 -2.18 -10.54
CA VAL A 13 45.89 -2.66 -9.40
C VAL A 13 44.91 -1.58 -8.89
N MET A 14 45.17 -0.29 -9.15
CA MET A 14 44.19 0.80 -8.93
C MET A 14 43.20 1.02 -10.09
N LEU A 15 43.43 0.44 -11.27
CA LEU A 15 42.50 0.51 -12.41
C LEU A 15 41.59 -0.72 -12.55
N VAL A 16 41.81 -1.78 -11.74
CA VAL A 16 40.93 -2.98 -11.68
C VAL A 16 40.00 -2.95 -10.46
N THR A 17 40.12 -1.95 -9.59
CA THR A 17 39.25 -1.73 -8.41
C THR A 17 38.21 -0.62 -8.58
N CYS A 18 38.11 -0.01 -9.77
CA CYS A 18 37.07 0.95 -10.16
C CYS A 18 36.12 0.41 -11.25
N CYS A 19 35.99 -0.91 -11.38
CA CYS A 19 34.73 -1.46 -11.89
C CYS A 19 33.75 -1.38 -10.73
N SER A 20 33.11 -0.21 -10.61
CA SER A 20 31.83 -0.07 -9.96
C SER A 20 30.99 -1.27 -10.39
N PHE A 21 30.66 -2.15 -9.45
CA PHE A 21 29.41 -2.88 -9.54
C PHE A 21 28.33 -1.79 -9.45
N GLN A 22 28.08 -1.08 -10.56
CA GLN A 22 26.73 -0.62 -10.84
C GLN A 22 25.96 -1.91 -11.10
N GLN A 23 25.56 -2.56 -10.00
CA GLN A 23 24.34 -3.31 -10.00
C GLN A 23 23.33 -2.31 -10.54
N ALA A 24 22.84 -2.57 -11.75
CA ALA A 24 21.66 -1.90 -12.22
C ALA A 24 20.59 -2.28 -11.19
N ALA A 25 20.40 -1.41 -10.19
CA ALA A 25 19.21 -1.47 -9.38
C ALA A 25 18.09 -1.27 -10.40
N LEU A 26 17.42 -2.37 -10.76
CA LEU A 26 16.09 -2.28 -11.31
C LEU A 26 15.36 -1.34 -10.35
N ALA A 27 14.82 -0.24 -10.89
CA ALA A 27 14.06 0.68 -10.06
C ALA A 27 12.95 -0.15 -9.39
N ALA A 28 13.01 -0.27 -8.06
CA ALA A 28 11.98 -0.97 -7.31
C ALA A 28 10.63 -0.39 -7.73
N THR A 29 9.76 -1.23 -8.27
CA THR A 29 8.39 -0.83 -8.64
C THR A 29 7.67 -0.36 -7.39
N THR A 30 7.00 0.78 -7.49
CA THR A 30 6.19 1.29 -6.38
C THR A 30 5.02 0.35 -6.13
N ARG A 31 4.80 -0.06 -4.89
CA ARG A 31 3.68 -0.95 -4.53
C ARG A 31 2.40 -0.16 -4.34
N GLN A 32 1.29 -0.70 -4.84
CA GLN A 32 -0.05 -0.26 -4.45
C GLN A 32 -0.19 -0.34 -2.93
N MET A 33 -0.70 0.69 -2.26
CA MET A 33 -1.07 0.67 -0.84
C MET A 33 -2.36 1.45 -0.62
N GLU A 34 -3.02 1.25 0.52
CA GLU A 34 -4.31 1.87 0.82
C GLU A 34 -4.20 3.39 1.00
N ASN A 35 -5.19 4.13 0.49
CA ASN A 35 -5.31 5.56 0.72
C ASN A 35 -5.88 5.86 2.11
N LEU A 36 -5.02 5.82 3.14
CA LEU A 36 -5.45 6.00 4.51
C LEU A 36 -5.67 7.46 4.91
N ASP A 37 -6.68 7.67 5.75
CA ASP A 37 -6.92 8.94 6.41
C ASP A 37 -5.86 9.20 7.51
N ARG A 38 -6.02 10.31 8.24
CA ARG A 38 -5.06 10.69 9.28
C ARG A 38 -5.12 9.77 10.52
N GLY A 39 -6.15 8.91 10.65
CA GLY A 39 -6.30 7.98 11.77
C GLY A 39 -6.31 8.64 13.14
N VAL A 40 -6.76 9.90 13.26
CA VAL A 40 -6.62 10.66 14.51
C VAL A 40 -7.37 9.95 15.64
N VAL A 41 -6.68 9.69 16.75
CA VAL A 41 -7.29 9.18 17.98
C VAL A 41 -7.01 10.15 19.12
N ALA A 42 -8.00 10.34 19.99
CA ALA A 42 -7.89 11.19 21.16
C ALA A 42 -8.42 10.44 22.39
N VAL A 43 -7.59 10.28 23.42
CA VAL A 43 -7.89 9.48 24.61
C VAL A 43 -7.71 10.31 25.87
N LYS A 44 -8.69 10.26 26.77
CA LYS A 44 -8.58 10.93 28.05
C LYS A 44 -7.51 10.26 28.92
N VAL A 45 -6.55 11.05 29.39
CA VAL A 45 -5.53 10.64 30.35
C VAL A 45 -5.59 11.50 31.62
N SER A 46 -4.89 11.08 32.67
CA SER A 46 -4.93 11.72 33.99
C SER A 46 -4.53 13.20 33.96
N ASN A 47 -3.59 13.57 33.09
CA ASN A 47 -3.00 14.91 32.99
C ASN A 47 -3.42 15.69 31.72
N GLY A 48 -4.43 15.24 30.99
CA GLY A 48 -4.83 15.89 29.73
C GLY A 48 -5.60 14.97 28.78
N VAL A 49 -5.43 15.20 27.49
CA VAL A 49 -5.87 14.30 26.41
C VAL A 49 -4.65 13.92 25.60
N PHE A 50 -4.39 12.61 25.49
CA PHE A 50 -3.42 12.05 24.56
C PHE A 50 -4.03 12.05 23.16
N VAL A 51 -3.30 12.51 22.16
CA VAL A 51 -3.71 12.52 20.75
C VAL A 51 -2.58 11.90 19.93
N SER A 52 -2.89 10.97 19.04
CA SER A 52 -1.95 10.45 18.03
C SER A 52 -2.59 10.36 16.67
N TRP A 53 -1.77 10.30 15.63
CA TRP A 53 -2.18 10.24 14.23
C TRP A 53 -1.12 9.60 13.34
N ARG A 54 -1.53 9.17 12.14
CA ARG A 54 -0.65 8.48 11.22
C ARG A 54 0.36 9.46 10.61
N VAL A 55 1.59 9.00 10.44
CA VAL A 55 2.51 9.54 9.44
C VAL A 55 2.33 8.69 8.20
N LEU A 56 1.81 9.27 7.12
CA LEU A 56 1.50 8.51 5.90
C LEU A 56 2.78 8.28 5.09
N GLY A 57 2.90 7.11 4.44
CA GLY A 57 4.06 6.77 3.61
C GLY A 57 4.32 7.72 2.43
N THR A 58 3.33 8.51 2.04
CA THR A 58 3.45 9.56 1.02
C THR A 58 4.04 10.88 1.55
N GLU A 59 4.22 11.01 2.86
CA GLU A 59 4.76 12.21 3.49
C GLU A 59 6.27 12.17 3.61
N THR A 60 6.94 13.25 3.23
CA THR A 60 8.39 13.40 3.40
C THR A 60 8.75 13.67 4.88
N ALA A 61 10.03 13.51 5.22
CA ALA A 61 10.51 13.64 6.61
C ALA A 61 10.35 15.05 7.21
N ASP A 62 10.24 16.09 6.39
CA ASP A 62 10.11 17.49 6.79
C ASP A 62 8.66 17.93 7.10
N VAL A 63 7.67 17.06 6.84
CA VAL A 63 6.26 17.34 7.16
C VAL A 63 6.08 17.53 8.67
N THR A 64 5.42 18.62 9.04
CA THR A 64 4.99 18.92 10.42
C THR A 64 3.46 18.92 10.53
N TYR A 65 2.92 18.98 11.75
CA TYR A 65 1.48 18.86 11.98
C TYR A 65 0.94 19.98 12.83
N ASN A 66 -0.10 20.67 12.34
CA ASN A 66 -0.91 21.55 13.17
C ASN A 66 -1.98 20.73 13.88
N LEU A 67 -1.96 20.74 15.21
CA LEU A 67 -2.98 20.14 16.05
C LEU A 67 -4.05 21.18 16.40
N TYR A 68 -5.31 20.82 16.21
CA TYR A 68 -6.46 21.65 16.53
C TYR A 68 -7.26 21.04 17.67
N ARG A 69 -7.80 21.90 18.55
CA ARG A 69 -8.84 21.54 19.51
C ARG A 69 -10.02 22.48 19.33
N ASP A 70 -11.20 21.91 19.15
CA ASP A 70 -12.44 22.67 18.95
C ASP A 70 -12.30 23.71 17.81
N SER A 71 -11.66 23.28 16.71
CA SER A 71 -11.32 24.10 15.53
C SER A 71 -10.33 25.25 15.76
N VAL A 72 -9.71 25.35 16.94
CA VAL A 72 -8.66 26.32 17.24
C VAL A 72 -7.29 25.63 17.22
N LYS A 73 -6.35 26.17 16.45
CA LYS A 73 -4.97 25.66 16.40
C LYS A 73 -4.32 25.77 17.78
N LEU A 74 -3.86 24.64 18.32
CA LEU A 74 -3.16 24.56 19.60
C LEU A 74 -1.65 24.77 19.42
N THR A 75 -1.04 24.01 18.52
CA THR A 75 0.40 24.01 18.30
C THR A 75 0.74 23.43 16.92
N ASN A 76 1.96 23.69 16.44
CA ASN A 76 2.61 22.93 15.37
C ASN A 76 3.58 21.92 15.99
N ILE A 77 3.64 20.71 15.45
CA ILE A 77 4.37 19.56 15.99
C ILE A 77 5.28 19.02 14.90
N SER A 78 6.57 18.93 15.21
CA SER A 78 7.58 18.26 14.38
C SER A 78 8.05 16.98 15.07
N GLY A 79 8.48 15.99 14.28
CA GLY A 79 8.91 14.69 14.83
C GLY A 79 7.72 13.74 15.06
N ALA A 80 7.58 13.22 16.28
CA ALA A 80 6.58 12.21 16.62
C ALA A 80 5.14 12.68 16.34
N SER A 81 4.30 11.75 15.90
CA SER A 81 2.89 12.01 15.56
C SER A 81 1.95 11.76 16.75
N ASN A 82 2.36 12.24 17.93
CA ASN A 82 1.53 12.24 19.12
C ASN A 82 1.73 13.49 19.99
N TYR A 83 0.81 13.73 20.91
CA TYR A 83 0.81 14.90 21.79
C TYR A 83 -0.07 14.69 23.02
N VAL A 84 0.28 15.32 24.15
CA VAL A 84 -0.62 15.43 25.31
C VAL A 84 -1.06 16.87 25.50
N ASP A 85 -2.33 17.15 25.20
CA ASP A 85 -2.96 18.43 25.52
C ASP A 85 -3.42 18.46 26.97
N LYS A 86 -2.64 19.14 27.82
CA LYS A 86 -2.91 19.27 29.26
C LYS A 86 -4.22 20.01 29.58
N SER A 87 -4.71 20.84 28.67
CA SER A 87 -5.97 21.58 28.84
C SER A 87 -7.16 20.86 28.22
N GLY A 88 -6.93 19.72 27.57
CA GLY A 88 -7.96 18.89 26.94
C GLY A 88 -8.93 18.27 27.93
N THR A 89 -10.20 18.23 27.55
CA THR A 89 -11.29 17.66 28.35
C THR A 89 -12.01 16.56 27.58
N ALA A 90 -12.87 15.79 28.25
CA ALA A 90 -13.67 14.75 27.59
C ALA A 90 -14.68 15.30 26.56
N SER A 91 -15.02 16.60 26.63
CA SER A 91 -15.88 17.27 25.64
C SER A 91 -15.13 17.90 24.48
N SER A 92 -13.80 17.95 24.56
CA SER A 92 -12.97 18.51 23.49
C SER A 92 -13.04 17.63 22.24
N LYS A 93 -12.81 18.24 21.07
CA LYS A 93 -12.64 17.52 19.82
C LYS A 93 -11.32 17.89 19.16
N TYR A 94 -10.66 16.92 18.54
CA TYR A 94 -9.35 17.10 17.94
C TYR A 94 -9.36 16.86 16.44
N SER A 95 -8.52 17.57 15.71
CA SER A 95 -8.24 17.33 14.29
C SER A 95 -6.79 17.72 14.00
N VAL A 96 -6.24 17.16 12.94
CA VAL A 96 -4.83 17.37 12.56
C VAL A 96 -4.76 17.83 11.11
N SER A 97 -3.87 18.76 10.81
CA SER A 97 -3.49 19.11 9.45
C SER A 97 -1.99 18.97 9.27
N ALA A 98 -1.57 18.34 8.17
CA ALA A 98 -0.18 18.33 7.75
C ALA A 98 0.25 19.71 7.24
N VAL A 99 1.51 20.05 7.39
CA VAL A 99 2.15 21.24 6.82
C VAL A 99 3.29 20.76 5.95
N VAL A 100 3.11 20.87 4.63
CA VAL A 100 4.01 20.39 3.60
C VAL A 100 4.64 21.60 2.92
N ASN A 101 5.97 21.71 2.90
CA ASN A 101 6.69 22.86 2.34
C ASN A 101 6.16 24.21 2.86
N GLY A 102 5.84 24.29 4.15
CA GLY A 102 5.27 25.48 4.80
C GLY A 102 3.79 25.76 4.49
N SER A 103 3.14 24.95 3.65
CA SER A 103 1.73 25.07 3.29
C SER A 103 0.87 24.08 4.07
N GLU A 104 -0.08 24.60 4.84
CA GLU A 104 -1.04 23.78 5.57
C GLU A 104 -2.01 23.09 4.62
N GLN A 105 -2.20 21.78 4.84
CA GLN A 105 -3.06 20.90 4.05
C GLN A 105 -4.49 20.89 4.60
N PRO A 106 -5.45 20.22 3.94
CA PRO A 106 -6.80 20.05 4.49
C PRO A 106 -6.76 19.46 5.92
N ILE A 107 -7.57 20.04 6.80
CA ILE A 107 -7.72 19.57 8.19
C ILE A 107 -8.50 18.24 8.16
N SER A 108 -8.03 17.24 8.91
CA SER A 108 -8.71 15.96 9.07
C SER A 108 -10.13 16.14 9.63
N PRO A 109 -11.03 15.15 9.45
CA PRO A 109 -12.24 15.06 10.26
C PRO A 109 -11.92 15.17 11.75
N SER A 110 -12.84 15.77 12.49
CA SER A 110 -12.65 15.96 13.93
C SER A 110 -13.16 14.76 14.72
N VAL A 111 -12.35 14.29 15.68
CA VAL A 111 -12.66 13.14 16.53
C VAL A 111 -12.98 13.55 17.96
N SER A 112 -13.84 12.76 18.62
CA SER A 112 -14.20 12.97 20.02
C SER A 112 -13.24 12.21 20.95
N VAL A 113 -13.06 12.71 22.17
CA VAL A 113 -12.18 12.09 23.16
C VAL A 113 -12.80 10.82 23.74
N TRP A 114 -12.07 9.71 23.71
CA TRP A 114 -12.46 8.46 24.35
C TRP A 114 -12.25 8.56 25.86
N GLY A 115 -13.21 8.07 26.65
CA GLY A 115 -13.13 8.07 28.11
C GLY A 115 -12.16 7.01 28.68
N SER A 116 -11.82 6.01 27.88
CA SER A 116 -10.88 4.93 28.15
C SER A 116 -9.96 4.75 26.95
N ASN A 117 -8.82 4.08 27.13
CA ASN A 117 -7.88 3.79 26.05
C ASN A 117 -8.34 2.65 25.13
N PHE A 118 -9.66 2.46 25.01
CA PHE A 118 -10.23 1.56 24.03
C PHE A 118 -11.54 2.10 23.48
N LEU A 119 -11.78 1.79 22.20
CA LEU A 119 -13.06 1.98 21.51
C LEU A 119 -13.86 0.68 21.55
N GLN A 120 -15.16 0.77 21.82
CA GLN A 120 -16.06 -0.37 21.78
C GLN A 120 -16.85 -0.40 20.48
N ILE A 121 -16.76 -1.50 19.73
CA ILE A 121 -17.59 -1.79 18.56
C ILE A 121 -18.68 -2.77 18.99
N PRO A 122 -19.96 -2.34 19.09
CA PRO A 122 -21.07 -3.24 19.41
C PRO A 122 -21.28 -4.27 18.29
N LEU A 123 -21.36 -5.53 18.70
CA LEU A 123 -21.53 -6.68 17.82
C LEU A 123 -22.97 -7.18 17.80
N GLN A 124 -23.40 -7.73 16.66
CA GLN A 124 -24.65 -8.46 16.57
C GLN A 124 -24.37 -9.96 16.54
N ILE A 125 -24.32 -10.57 17.72
CA ILE A 125 -24.05 -12.01 17.90
C ILE A 125 -25.04 -12.84 17.06
N PRO A 126 -24.58 -13.76 16.18
CA PRO A 126 -25.46 -14.71 15.49
C PRO A 126 -26.20 -15.60 16.49
N ASP A 127 -27.44 -15.96 16.15
CA ASP A 127 -28.19 -16.95 16.93
C ASP A 127 -27.42 -18.28 16.98
N GLY A 128 -27.43 -18.90 18.16
CA GLY A 128 -26.95 -20.27 18.32
C GLY A 128 -27.82 -21.26 17.52
N GLY A 129 -27.41 -22.53 17.51
CA GLY A 129 -28.13 -23.56 16.77
C GLY A 129 -27.99 -24.94 17.37
N THR A 130 -28.46 -25.94 16.62
CA THR A 130 -28.32 -27.35 16.96
C THR A 130 -27.92 -28.12 15.72
N THR A 131 -26.83 -28.88 15.80
CA THR A 131 -26.34 -29.70 14.70
C THR A 131 -27.22 -30.93 14.46
N PRO A 132 -27.09 -31.64 13.32
CA PRO A 132 -27.92 -32.80 13.00
C PRO A 132 -27.88 -33.95 14.03
N ASP A 133 -26.80 -34.05 14.81
CA ASP A 133 -26.63 -34.99 15.92
C ASP A 133 -27.21 -34.51 17.25
N GLY A 134 -27.95 -33.39 17.26
CA GLY A 134 -28.64 -32.86 18.43
C GLY A 134 -27.76 -32.03 19.36
N VAL A 135 -26.52 -31.70 18.97
CA VAL A 135 -25.60 -30.90 19.80
C VAL A 135 -25.90 -29.41 19.63
N ALA A 136 -26.27 -28.75 20.72
CA ALA A 136 -26.45 -27.30 20.74
C ALA A 136 -25.12 -26.55 20.71
N TYR A 137 -25.08 -25.38 20.06
CA TYR A 137 -23.91 -24.51 20.01
C TYR A 137 -24.28 -23.03 20.07
N THR A 138 -23.34 -22.22 20.54
CA THR A 138 -23.42 -20.74 20.58
C THR A 138 -22.28 -20.15 19.75
N TYR A 139 -22.20 -18.82 19.65
CA TYR A 139 -21.15 -18.12 18.91
C TYR A 139 -20.27 -17.25 19.80
N SER A 140 -18.98 -17.19 19.47
CA SER A 140 -18.04 -16.19 19.95
C SER A 140 -17.42 -15.45 18.78
N ALA A 141 -17.17 -14.15 18.96
CA ALA A 141 -16.32 -13.39 18.04
C ALA A 141 -14.93 -14.05 18.03
N ASN A 142 -14.25 -14.08 16.88
CA ASN A 142 -13.00 -14.81 16.73
C ASN A 142 -12.00 -13.98 15.92
N ASP A 143 -11.25 -14.59 15.00
CA ASP A 143 -10.24 -13.88 14.21
C ASP A 143 -10.86 -12.73 13.39
N CYS A 144 -10.12 -11.63 13.30
CA CYS A 144 -10.46 -10.48 12.48
C CYS A 144 -9.39 -10.24 11.41
N SER A 145 -9.77 -9.46 10.40
CA SER A 145 -8.87 -8.74 9.50
C SER A 145 -9.43 -7.33 9.26
N VAL A 146 -8.74 -6.52 8.46
CA VAL A 146 -9.13 -5.13 8.16
C VAL A 146 -8.95 -4.80 6.69
N GLY A 147 -9.78 -3.88 6.21
CA GLY A 147 -9.68 -3.26 4.90
C GLY A 147 -10.58 -2.03 4.84
N ASP A 148 -10.20 -1.03 4.06
CA ASP A 148 -11.07 0.10 3.75
C ASP A 148 -12.07 -0.35 2.67
N LEU A 149 -13.33 -0.59 3.04
CA LEU A 149 -14.29 -1.25 2.15
C LEU A 149 -15.03 -0.25 1.26
N ASP A 150 -15.06 1.03 1.62
CA ASP A 150 -15.77 2.08 0.87
C ASP A 150 -14.89 3.22 0.34
N GLY A 151 -13.59 3.18 0.60
CA GLY A 151 -12.58 4.09 0.06
C GLY A 151 -12.53 5.42 0.81
N ASP A 152 -12.95 5.45 2.08
CA ASP A 152 -12.98 6.66 2.91
C ASP A 152 -11.69 6.89 3.72
N GLY A 153 -10.73 5.97 3.61
CA GLY A 153 -9.44 5.97 4.29
C GLY A 153 -9.46 5.44 5.72
N GLN A 154 -10.60 4.95 6.20
CA GLN A 154 -10.71 4.26 7.48
C GLN A 154 -10.91 2.76 7.28
N TYR A 155 -10.28 1.96 8.14
CA TYR A 155 -10.50 0.53 8.15
C TYR A 155 -11.90 0.16 8.68
N GLU A 156 -12.52 -0.82 8.04
CA GLU A 156 -13.55 -1.65 8.65
C GLU A 156 -12.93 -2.89 9.30
N ILE A 157 -13.61 -3.42 10.31
CA ILE A 157 -13.27 -4.72 10.89
C ILE A 157 -14.06 -5.82 10.17
N ILE A 158 -13.35 -6.80 9.61
CA ILE A 158 -13.93 -8.04 9.10
C ILE A 158 -13.78 -9.11 10.18
N LEU A 159 -14.90 -9.58 10.73
CA LEU A 159 -14.96 -10.46 11.89
C LEU A 159 -15.48 -11.85 11.52
N LYS A 160 -14.70 -12.90 11.80
CA LYS A 160 -15.17 -14.29 11.79
C LYS A 160 -15.88 -14.61 13.11
N TRP A 161 -17.05 -15.24 13.02
CA TRP A 161 -17.74 -15.85 14.15
C TRP A 161 -17.49 -17.35 14.18
N ASP A 162 -17.01 -17.83 15.33
CA ASP A 162 -16.73 -19.25 15.54
C ASP A 162 -17.83 -19.89 16.41
N PRO A 163 -18.44 -21.00 15.96
CA PRO A 163 -19.40 -21.73 16.78
C PRO A 163 -18.67 -22.51 17.88
N SER A 164 -19.28 -22.63 19.06
CA SER A 164 -18.69 -23.30 20.24
C SER A 164 -18.35 -24.78 20.05
N ASN A 165 -18.78 -25.36 18.93
CA ASN A 165 -18.49 -26.73 18.53
C ASN A 165 -17.59 -26.81 17.29
N ALA A 166 -16.83 -25.77 16.95
CA ALA A 166 -15.76 -25.82 15.96
C ALA A 166 -14.75 -26.94 16.27
N LYS A 167 -14.00 -27.38 15.25
CA LYS A 167 -13.17 -28.59 15.33
C LYS A 167 -11.78 -28.35 14.77
N ASP A 168 -10.77 -28.91 15.41
CA ASP A 168 -9.53 -29.24 14.70
C ASP A 168 -9.82 -30.35 13.68
N ASN A 169 -9.03 -30.42 12.62
CA ASN A 169 -9.17 -31.41 11.55
C ASN A 169 -9.06 -32.86 12.05
N SER A 170 -8.30 -33.11 13.11
CA SER A 170 -8.19 -34.44 13.74
C SER A 170 -9.47 -34.90 14.43
N GLN A 171 -10.39 -33.98 14.72
CA GLN A 171 -11.58 -34.25 15.52
C GLN A 171 -12.81 -34.41 14.63
N SER A 172 -13.53 -35.52 14.80
CA SER A 172 -14.85 -35.71 14.21
C SER A 172 -15.94 -34.90 14.95
N GLY A 173 -17.10 -34.77 14.32
CA GLY A 173 -18.29 -34.07 14.83
C GLY A 173 -18.78 -32.98 13.89
N TYR A 174 -20.08 -32.73 13.89
CA TYR A 174 -20.65 -31.60 13.18
C TYR A 174 -20.21 -30.28 13.80
N THR A 175 -20.22 -29.22 13.00
CA THR A 175 -20.01 -27.84 13.45
C THR A 175 -21.22 -26.98 13.06
N GLY A 176 -21.46 -25.90 13.81
CA GLY A 176 -22.29 -24.80 13.32
C GLY A 176 -21.70 -24.17 12.05
N ASN A 177 -22.48 -23.29 11.41
CA ASN A 177 -22.00 -22.52 10.27
C ASN A 177 -20.94 -21.51 10.72
N VAL A 178 -20.02 -21.17 9.83
CA VAL A 178 -19.13 -20.00 9.98
C VAL A 178 -19.84 -18.77 9.42
N TYR A 179 -19.83 -17.68 10.18
CA TYR A 179 -20.28 -16.37 9.69
C TYR A 179 -19.11 -15.40 9.60
N ILE A 180 -19.11 -14.52 8.60
CA ILE A 180 -18.18 -13.41 8.50
C ILE A 180 -18.99 -12.12 8.40
N ASP A 181 -18.70 -11.15 9.27
CA ASP A 181 -19.33 -9.83 9.28
C ASP A 181 -18.32 -8.75 8.89
N ALA A 182 -18.81 -7.64 8.33
CA ALA A 182 -18.08 -6.38 8.27
C ALA A 182 -18.70 -5.33 9.17
N TYR A 183 -17.89 -4.63 9.96
CA TYR A 183 -18.29 -3.54 10.84
C TYR A 183 -17.47 -2.28 10.56
N LYS A 184 -18.14 -1.14 10.41
CA LYS A 184 -17.51 0.19 10.56
C LYS A 184 -17.09 0.38 12.03
N MET A 185 -16.08 1.20 12.27
CA MET A 185 -15.56 1.53 13.61
C MET A 185 -16.64 2.07 14.58
N ASN A 186 -17.75 2.61 14.06
CA ASN A 186 -18.88 3.09 14.85
C ASN A 186 -19.88 1.99 15.28
N GLY A 187 -19.62 0.71 14.96
CA GLY A 187 -20.51 -0.41 15.31
C GLY A 187 -21.60 -0.73 14.29
N LYS A 188 -21.69 0.01 13.19
CA LYS A 188 -22.60 -0.33 12.09
C LYS A 188 -22.09 -1.57 11.37
N ARG A 189 -22.80 -2.69 11.51
CA ARG A 189 -22.60 -3.85 10.63
C ARG A 189 -23.08 -3.54 9.22
N LEU A 190 -22.19 -3.70 8.25
CA LEU A 190 -22.49 -3.51 6.84
C LEU A 190 -23.21 -4.74 6.28
N TRP A 191 -22.70 -5.94 6.56
CA TRP A 191 -23.24 -7.19 6.05
C TRP A 191 -22.81 -8.41 6.89
N ARG A 192 -23.39 -9.56 6.58
CA ARG A 192 -23.01 -10.90 7.08
C ARG A 192 -23.02 -11.92 5.94
N VAL A 193 -21.89 -12.59 5.72
CA VAL A 193 -21.78 -13.79 4.89
C VAL A 193 -21.99 -15.02 5.77
N ASP A 194 -22.86 -15.94 5.35
CA ASP A 194 -23.08 -17.25 5.97
C ASP A 194 -22.42 -18.32 5.09
N LEU A 195 -21.28 -18.87 5.50
CA LEU A 195 -20.56 -19.85 4.69
C LEU A 195 -21.33 -21.18 4.53
N GLY A 196 -22.37 -21.38 5.33
CA GLY A 196 -23.26 -22.51 5.20
C GLY A 196 -22.67 -23.83 5.69
N LYS A 197 -23.49 -24.87 5.65
CA LYS A 197 -23.19 -26.18 6.24
C LYS A 197 -22.03 -26.93 5.57
N ASN A 198 -21.68 -26.57 4.33
CA ASN A 198 -20.66 -27.25 3.53
C ASN A 198 -19.27 -26.64 3.72
N ILE A 199 -19.14 -25.66 4.62
CA ILE A 199 -17.85 -25.18 5.14
C ILE A 199 -17.80 -25.49 6.63
N ARG A 200 -16.85 -26.34 7.02
CA ARG A 200 -16.67 -26.78 8.41
C ARG A 200 -15.97 -25.68 9.22
N ALA A 201 -16.37 -25.51 10.48
CA ALA A 201 -15.78 -24.50 11.36
C ALA A 201 -14.54 -25.04 12.10
N GLY A 202 -13.51 -24.20 12.17
CA GLY A 202 -12.25 -24.49 12.86
C GLY A 202 -11.10 -23.69 12.25
N ALA A 203 -9.98 -23.60 12.98
CA ALA A 203 -8.83 -22.76 12.62
C ALA A 203 -8.29 -23.03 11.20
N HIS A 204 -8.25 -24.29 10.79
CA HIS A 204 -7.58 -24.69 9.55
C HIS A 204 -8.48 -24.70 8.31
N TYR A 205 -9.75 -24.31 8.45
CA TYR A 205 -10.73 -24.33 7.35
C TYR A 205 -10.80 -22.99 6.61
N THR A 206 -11.57 -22.03 7.11
CA THR A 206 -11.78 -20.74 6.45
C THR A 206 -10.60 -19.81 6.71
N GLN A 207 -9.86 -19.53 5.65
CA GLN A 207 -8.85 -18.47 5.57
C GLN A 207 -9.44 -17.35 4.69
N PHE A 208 -9.67 -16.17 5.24
CA PHE A 208 -10.36 -15.07 4.55
C PHE A 208 -9.42 -13.88 4.33
N MET A 209 -9.10 -13.58 3.08
CA MET A 209 -8.19 -12.49 2.73
C MET A 209 -8.99 -11.21 2.52
N VAL A 210 -8.55 -10.11 3.13
CA VAL A 210 -9.18 -8.79 3.01
C VAL A 210 -8.15 -7.82 2.47
N TYR A 211 -8.38 -7.35 1.25
CA TYR A 211 -7.43 -6.52 0.51
C TYR A 211 -8.10 -5.87 -0.69
N ASP A 212 -7.62 -4.69 -1.10
CA ASP A 212 -7.97 -4.10 -2.40
C ASP A 212 -7.18 -4.81 -3.48
N LEU A 213 -7.77 -5.85 -4.07
CA LEU A 213 -7.07 -6.72 -5.02
C LEU A 213 -7.01 -6.12 -6.42
N ASN A 214 -7.91 -5.18 -6.75
CA ASN A 214 -8.03 -4.61 -8.10
C ASN A 214 -7.47 -3.19 -8.23
N GLY A 215 -7.14 -2.52 -7.12
CA GLY A 215 -6.56 -1.18 -7.06
C GLY A 215 -7.56 -0.02 -7.12
N ASP A 216 -8.86 -0.28 -6.97
CA ASP A 216 -9.91 0.74 -7.03
C ASP A 216 -10.08 1.57 -5.75
N GLY A 217 -9.26 1.28 -4.73
CA GLY A 217 -9.25 1.90 -3.41
C GLY A 217 -10.21 1.27 -2.41
N LYS A 218 -10.83 0.15 -2.74
CA LYS A 218 -11.78 -0.54 -1.87
C LYS A 218 -11.42 -2.00 -1.73
N ALA A 219 -11.23 -2.42 -0.49
CA ALA A 219 -10.91 -3.79 -0.19
C ALA A 219 -12.09 -4.73 -0.49
N GLU A 220 -11.79 -5.84 -1.15
CA GLU A 220 -12.66 -7.01 -1.24
C GLU A 220 -12.34 -8.02 -0.13
N MET A 221 -13.22 -9.02 0.02
CA MET A 221 -12.93 -10.22 0.80
C MET A 221 -12.91 -11.44 -0.12
N ALA A 222 -11.85 -12.25 -0.07
CA ALA A 222 -11.75 -13.52 -0.79
C ALA A 222 -11.64 -14.71 0.17
N CYS A 223 -12.45 -15.75 -0.02
CA CYS A 223 -12.30 -16.99 0.74
C CYS A 223 -12.91 -18.22 0.05
N LYS A 224 -12.60 -19.40 0.59
CA LYS A 224 -13.20 -20.67 0.17
C LYS A 224 -14.68 -20.73 0.57
N THR A 225 -15.53 -21.06 -0.39
CA THR A 225 -16.98 -21.21 -0.21
C THR A 225 -17.45 -22.57 -0.77
N SER A 226 -18.74 -22.87 -0.65
CA SER A 226 -19.33 -24.09 -1.18
C SER A 226 -20.81 -23.87 -1.51
N ASP A 227 -21.46 -24.91 -2.05
CA ASP A 227 -22.90 -24.91 -2.26
C ASP A 227 -23.64 -24.57 -0.96
N GLY A 228 -24.54 -23.58 -1.03
CA GLY A 228 -25.32 -23.14 0.13
C GLY A 228 -24.70 -22.00 0.95
N THR A 229 -23.49 -21.54 0.62
CA THR A 229 -22.98 -20.26 1.13
C THR A 229 -23.95 -19.14 0.72
N LYS A 230 -24.25 -18.21 1.64
CA LYS A 230 -25.05 -17.02 1.37
C LYS A 230 -24.18 -15.78 1.49
N ASP A 231 -24.18 -14.97 0.44
CA ASP A 231 -23.46 -13.70 0.42
C ASP A 231 -24.13 -12.65 1.33
N GLY A 232 -23.49 -11.49 1.47
CA GLY A 232 -23.92 -10.39 2.34
C GLY A 232 -25.27 -9.76 2.00
N ILE A 233 -25.79 -9.99 0.78
CA ILE A 233 -27.11 -9.54 0.34
C ILE A 233 -28.13 -10.70 0.27
N GLY A 234 -27.74 -11.91 0.68
CA GLY A 234 -28.60 -13.08 0.82
C GLY A 234 -28.69 -13.99 -0.40
N ASN A 235 -27.88 -13.76 -1.44
CA ASN A 235 -27.83 -14.68 -2.58
C ASN A 235 -27.12 -15.97 -2.18
N VAL A 236 -27.68 -17.10 -2.62
CA VAL A 236 -27.06 -18.41 -2.38
C VAL A 236 -26.09 -18.73 -3.52
N ILE A 237 -24.86 -19.10 -3.16
CA ILE A 237 -23.84 -19.61 -4.06
C ILE A 237 -24.10 -21.10 -4.30
N GLY A 238 -24.15 -21.50 -5.57
CA GLY A 238 -24.37 -22.89 -5.96
C GLY A 238 -25.76 -23.43 -5.56
N ASN A 239 -25.81 -24.67 -5.11
CA ASN A 239 -27.04 -25.38 -4.76
C ASN A 239 -27.41 -25.22 -3.28
N ALA A 240 -28.45 -24.41 -3.01
CA ALA A 240 -28.99 -24.19 -1.67
C ALA A 240 -29.38 -25.46 -0.89
N GLY A 241 -29.77 -26.52 -1.61
CA GLY A 241 -30.21 -27.79 -1.03
C GLY A 241 -29.09 -28.78 -0.73
N ALA A 242 -27.87 -28.53 -1.19
CA ALA A 242 -26.77 -29.47 -1.02
C ALA A 242 -26.37 -29.64 0.45
N ASP A 243 -26.01 -30.87 0.81
CA ASP A 243 -25.43 -31.23 2.09
C ASP A 243 -24.39 -32.34 1.88
N TYR A 244 -23.13 -31.94 1.97
CA TYR A 244 -21.97 -32.81 1.75
C TYR A 244 -21.31 -33.25 3.05
N ARG A 245 -21.92 -32.94 4.20
CA ARG A 245 -21.44 -33.39 5.50
C ARG A 245 -21.65 -34.90 5.62
N ASN A 246 -20.59 -35.62 5.92
CA ASN A 246 -20.72 -37.04 6.28
C ASN A 246 -21.22 -37.20 7.73
N SER A 247 -21.45 -38.45 8.15
CA SER A 247 -21.93 -38.76 9.51
C SER A 247 -20.96 -38.35 10.63
N SER A 248 -19.70 -38.10 10.28
CA SER A 248 -18.66 -37.61 11.19
C SER A 248 -18.49 -36.09 11.11
N GLY A 249 -19.37 -35.38 10.40
CA GLY A 249 -19.39 -33.93 10.28
C GLY A 249 -18.31 -33.32 9.38
N TYR A 250 -17.56 -34.12 8.63
CA TYR A 250 -16.58 -33.64 7.64
C TYR A 250 -17.24 -33.39 6.28
N VAL A 251 -16.67 -32.48 5.49
CA VAL A 251 -17.13 -32.15 4.11
C VAL A 251 -16.06 -32.56 3.09
N LEU A 252 -16.03 -33.86 2.78
CA LEU A 252 -14.97 -34.48 1.97
C LEU A 252 -15.41 -34.80 0.53
N SER A 253 -16.57 -34.29 0.12
CA SER A 253 -17.13 -34.44 -1.22
C SER A 253 -17.88 -33.17 -1.62
N GLY A 254 -18.42 -33.14 -2.83
CA GLY A 254 -19.15 -31.98 -3.34
C GLY A 254 -18.25 -30.84 -3.79
N SER A 255 -18.90 -29.76 -4.26
CA SER A 255 -18.24 -28.61 -4.87
C SER A 255 -17.48 -27.79 -3.83
N GLU A 256 -16.32 -27.29 -4.23
CA GLU A 256 -15.55 -26.30 -3.48
C GLU A 256 -15.32 -25.12 -4.40
N TYR A 257 -15.58 -23.91 -3.88
CA TYR A 257 -15.48 -22.69 -4.65
C TYR A 257 -14.49 -21.73 -4.01
N LEU A 258 -13.94 -20.84 -4.82
CA LEU A 258 -13.27 -19.62 -4.40
C LEU A 258 -14.18 -18.45 -4.80
N THR A 259 -14.55 -17.62 -3.83
CA THR A 259 -15.43 -16.46 -4.05
C THR A 259 -14.71 -15.18 -3.64
N ILE A 260 -14.85 -14.15 -4.47
CA ILE A 260 -14.50 -12.76 -4.14
C ILE A 260 -15.81 -12.04 -3.84
N PHE A 261 -15.85 -11.36 -2.70
CA PHE A 261 -16.98 -10.62 -2.18
C PHE A 261 -16.69 -9.13 -2.17
N GLU A 262 -17.65 -8.33 -2.61
CA GLU A 262 -17.60 -6.87 -2.57
C GLU A 262 -17.49 -6.37 -1.12
N GLY A 263 -16.55 -5.45 -0.86
CA GLY A 263 -16.30 -4.93 0.48
C GLY A 263 -17.52 -4.29 1.15
N THR A 264 -18.27 -3.43 0.46
CA THR A 264 -19.35 -2.65 1.10
C THR A 264 -20.63 -3.43 1.39
N THR A 265 -20.90 -4.50 0.64
CA THR A 265 -22.17 -5.24 0.71
C THR A 265 -22.01 -6.72 1.02
N GLY A 266 -20.79 -7.26 0.93
CA GLY A 266 -20.53 -8.69 1.03
C GLY A 266 -21.13 -9.50 -0.11
N LYS A 267 -21.59 -8.86 -1.19
CA LYS A 267 -22.13 -9.53 -2.38
C LYS A 267 -21.04 -10.33 -3.10
N ALA A 268 -21.36 -11.52 -3.56
CA ALA A 268 -20.42 -12.29 -4.40
C ALA A 268 -20.21 -11.58 -5.76
N LEU A 269 -18.97 -11.16 -6.03
CA LEU A 269 -18.54 -10.58 -7.31
C LEU A 269 -18.11 -11.66 -8.30
N TYR A 270 -17.38 -12.64 -7.81
CA TYR A 270 -16.88 -13.78 -8.59
C TYR A 270 -17.04 -15.06 -7.78
N THR A 271 -17.35 -16.17 -8.45
CA THR A 271 -17.26 -17.52 -7.87
C THR A 271 -16.79 -18.49 -8.94
N GLY A 272 -15.68 -19.16 -8.66
CA GLY A 272 -15.15 -20.24 -9.49
C GLY A 272 -14.80 -21.46 -8.65
N ASN A 273 -14.34 -22.53 -9.30
CA ASN A 273 -13.86 -23.71 -8.58
C ASN A 273 -12.65 -23.36 -7.71
N TYR A 274 -12.62 -23.89 -6.49
CA TYR A 274 -11.47 -23.74 -5.61
C TYR A 274 -10.28 -24.56 -6.15
N GLU A 275 -9.16 -23.90 -6.40
CA GLU A 275 -7.86 -24.56 -6.53
C GLU A 275 -6.95 -24.09 -5.38
N PRO A 276 -6.20 -24.99 -4.70
CA PRO A 276 -6.02 -26.42 -5.00
C PRO A 276 -7.26 -27.30 -4.76
N GLY A 277 -7.69 -28.02 -5.80
CA GLY A 277 -8.85 -28.90 -5.72
C GLY A 277 -8.62 -30.11 -4.81
N ARG A 278 -9.69 -30.64 -4.21
CA ARG A 278 -9.62 -31.77 -3.26
C ARG A 278 -8.96 -33.01 -3.85
N GLY A 279 -9.37 -33.40 -5.06
CA GLY A 279 -9.04 -34.72 -5.61
C GLY A 279 -9.48 -35.85 -4.67
N THR A 280 -8.68 -36.91 -4.61
CA THR A 280 -8.89 -38.00 -3.63
C THR A 280 -8.32 -37.61 -2.28
N VAL A 281 -9.11 -37.72 -1.20
CA VAL A 281 -8.69 -37.40 0.17
C VAL A 281 -7.35 -38.07 0.55
N SER A 282 -7.21 -39.35 0.23
CA SER A 282 -5.98 -40.13 0.51
C SER A 282 -4.71 -39.60 -0.14
N SER A 283 -4.82 -38.82 -1.22
CA SER A 283 -3.67 -38.18 -1.88
C SER A 283 -2.98 -37.13 -1.01
N TRP A 284 -3.62 -36.71 0.07
CA TRP A 284 -3.08 -35.81 1.08
C TRP A 284 -2.47 -36.55 2.27
N GLY A 285 -2.37 -37.88 2.24
CA GLY A 285 -1.64 -38.66 3.26
C GLY A 285 -2.48 -39.23 4.41
N ASP A 286 -3.80 -39.02 4.41
CA ASP A 286 -4.75 -39.78 5.23
C ASP A 286 -6.09 -39.92 4.52
N SER A 287 -6.91 -40.88 4.92
CA SER A 287 -8.22 -41.16 4.28
C SER A 287 -9.42 -40.64 5.07
N TYR A 288 -9.20 -40.04 6.24
CA TYR A 288 -10.29 -39.61 7.13
C TYR A 288 -10.59 -38.11 7.04
N GLY A 289 -9.72 -37.31 6.40
CA GLY A 289 -10.01 -35.93 6.04
C GLY A 289 -9.21 -34.88 6.81
N ASN A 290 -8.10 -35.24 7.46
CA ASN A 290 -7.33 -34.26 8.23
C ASN A 290 -6.44 -33.41 7.33
N ARG A 291 -5.45 -34.02 6.67
CA ARG A 291 -4.42 -33.31 5.89
C ARG A 291 -4.98 -32.61 4.65
N VAL A 292 -6.05 -33.16 4.06
CA VAL A 292 -6.70 -32.57 2.89
C VAL A 292 -7.27 -31.20 3.19
N ASP A 293 -7.79 -30.95 4.39
CA ASP A 293 -8.47 -29.69 4.72
C ASP A 293 -7.59 -28.77 5.57
N ARG A 294 -6.28 -28.83 5.35
CA ARG A 294 -5.31 -27.90 5.94
C ARG A 294 -5.10 -26.75 4.97
N PHE A 295 -5.80 -25.64 5.17
CA PHE A 295 -5.73 -24.48 4.28
C PHE A 295 -4.88 -23.36 4.89
N LEU A 296 -4.18 -22.63 4.04
CA LEU A 296 -3.56 -21.33 4.32
C LEU A 296 -3.93 -20.37 3.18
N ALA A 297 -3.73 -19.07 3.38
CA ALA A 297 -3.86 -18.07 2.32
C ALA A 297 -2.97 -16.86 2.62
N CYS A 298 -2.62 -16.09 1.60
CA CYS A 298 -1.99 -14.78 1.76
C CYS A 298 -2.29 -13.86 0.60
N ILE A 299 -1.93 -12.59 0.78
CA ILE A 299 -1.71 -11.62 -0.28
C ILE A 299 -0.21 -11.50 -0.52
N ALA A 300 0.21 -11.36 -1.78
CA ALA A 300 1.62 -11.19 -2.16
C ALA A 300 1.73 -10.33 -3.41
N TYR A 301 2.71 -9.42 -3.46
CA TYR A 301 3.01 -8.59 -4.62
C TYR A 301 3.92 -9.35 -5.57
N LEU A 302 3.38 -10.35 -6.26
CA LEU A 302 4.13 -11.28 -7.13
C LEU A 302 4.61 -10.64 -8.44
N ASP A 303 4.19 -9.41 -8.75
CA ASP A 303 4.76 -8.58 -9.81
C ASP A 303 5.57 -7.39 -9.27
N GLY A 304 5.67 -7.26 -7.94
CA GLY A 304 6.33 -6.16 -7.24
C GLY A 304 5.54 -4.86 -7.19
N ALA A 305 4.29 -4.83 -7.67
CA ALA A 305 3.48 -3.61 -7.83
C ALA A 305 2.03 -3.77 -7.36
N HIS A 306 1.37 -4.88 -7.67
CA HIS A 306 -0.04 -5.14 -7.40
C HIS A 306 -0.23 -6.40 -6.55
N PRO A 307 -1.26 -6.44 -5.70
CA PRO A 307 -1.54 -7.59 -4.84
C PRO A 307 -2.13 -8.77 -5.62
N SER A 308 -1.49 -9.94 -5.51
CA SER A 308 -2.04 -11.23 -5.90
C SER A 308 -2.64 -11.96 -4.68
N LEU A 309 -3.72 -12.70 -4.90
CA LEU A 309 -4.29 -13.63 -3.93
C LEU A 309 -3.63 -15.01 -4.06
N VAL A 310 -3.17 -15.60 -2.95
CA VAL A 310 -2.60 -16.95 -2.93
C VAL A 310 -3.41 -17.85 -2.01
N MET A 311 -3.96 -18.94 -2.56
CA MET A 311 -4.72 -19.95 -1.81
C MET A 311 -3.90 -21.24 -1.71
N CYS A 312 -3.80 -21.78 -0.50
CA CYS A 312 -2.94 -22.92 -0.20
C CYS A 312 -3.74 -24.11 0.33
N ARG A 313 -3.25 -25.33 0.07
CA ARG A 313 -3.81 -26.57 0.62
C ARG A 313 -2.69 -27.57 0.90
N GLY A 314 -2.71 -28.13 2.11
CA GLY A 314 -1.78 -29.13 2.60
C GLY A 314 -0.41 -28.58 2.98
N TYR A 315 0.19 -29.18 4.00
CA TYR A 315 1.56 -28.88 4.43
C TYR A 315 2.28 -30.04 5.13
N TYR A 316 1.56 -30.97 5.76
CA TYR A 316 2.16 -32.16 6.38
C TYR A 316 2.75 -33.17 5.39
N THR A 317 2.22 -33.19 4.16
CA THR A 317 2.63 -34.11 3.09
C THR A 317 2.61 -33.35 1.77
N ARG A 318 1.62 -33.56 0.89
CA ARG A 318 1.42 -32.75 -0.31
C ARG A 318 1.12 -31.30 0.10
N ALA A 319 1.80 -30.36 -0.54
CA ALA A 319 1.56 -28.93 -0.40
C ALA A 319 1.33 -28.32 -1.78
N VAL A 320 0.26 -27.53 -1.90
CA VAL A 320 -0.11 -26.87 -3.16
C VAL A 320 -0.48 -25.42 -2.89
N LEU A 321 0.08 -24.51 -3.67
CA LEU A 321 -0.20 -23.08 -3.62
C LEU A 321 -0.65 -22.62 -5.01
N VAL A 322 -1.70 -21.81 -5.07
CA VAL A 322 -2.24 -21.26 -6.32
C VAL A 322 -2.39 -19.76 -6.19
N ALA A 323 -1.73 -19.03 -7.08
CA ALA A 323 -1.78 -17.57 -7.13
C ALA A 323 -2.79 -17.09 -8.18
N TYR A 324 -3.45 -15.97 -7.88
CA TYR A 324 -4.48 -15.36 -8.70
C TYR A 324 -4.36 -13.83 -8.69
N ASP A 325 -4.69 -13.23 -9.82
CA ASP A 325 -4.80 -11.78 -9.99
C ASP A 325 -6.28 -11.42 -10.23
N TRP A 326 -6.80 -10.41 -9.54
CA TRP A 326 -8.16 -9.92 -9.67
C TRP A 326 -8.16 -8.51 -10.25
N ASN A 327 -8.93 -8.27 -11.31
CA ASN A 327 -9.01 -6.95 -11.96
C ASN A 327 -10.38 -6.26 -11.78
N GLY A 328 -11.16 -6.66 -10.79
CA GLY A 328 -12.53 -6.17 -10.58
C GLY A 328 -13.61 -6.93 -11.36
N SER A 329 -13.24 -7.77 -12.33
CA SER A 329 -14.20 -8.54 -13.14
C SER A 329 -13.84 -10.02 -13.32
N THR A 330 -12.55 -10.32 -13.44
CA THR A 330 -12.03 -11.64 -13.78
C THR A 330 -10.95 -12.03 -12.79
N LEU A 331 -11.06 -13.24 -12.24
CA LEU A 331 -10.00 -13.85 -11.44
C LEU A 331 -9.11 -14.70 -12.35
N THR A 332 -7.89 -14.24 -12.60
CA THR A 332 -6.94 -14.89 -13.49
C THR A 332 -5.94 -15.70 -12.67
N LYS A 333 -5.82 -16.99 -12.93
CA LYS A 333 -4.79 -17.81 -12.29
C LYS A 333 -3.41 -17.44 -12.84
N ARG A 334 -2.49 -17.07 -11.95
CA ARG A 334 -1.10 -16.72 -12.28
C ARG A 334 -0.23 -17.96 -12.39
N TRP A 335 -0.22 -18.80 -11.37
CA TRP A 335 0.54 -20.05 -11.37
C TRP A 335 0.01 -21.07 -10.35
N THR A 336 0.53 -22.29 -10.41
CA THR A 336 0.30 -23.34 -9.40
C THR A 336 1.62 -23.99 -9.04
N PHE A 337 1.97 -23.96 -7.75
CA PHE A 337 3.02 -24.79 -7.17
C PHE A 337 2.38 -26.05 -6.59
N ASP A 338 2.92 -27.23 -6.91
CA ASP A 338 2.49 -28.52 -6.32
C ASP A 338 3.72 -29.34 -5.96
N SER A 339 3.84 -29.76 -4.70
CA SER A 339 4.95 -30.60 -4.22
C SER A 339 4.99 -31.98 -4.88
N ASN A 340 3.89 -32.45 -5.46
CA ASN A 340 3.86 -33.71 -6.21
C ASN A 340 4.35 -33.57 -7.67
N SER A 341 4.52 -32.34 -8.16
CA SER A 341 5.12 -32.12 -9.48
C SER A 341 6.58 -32.55 -9.49
N SER A 342 7.04 -33.06 -10.63
CA SER A 342 8.42 -33.52 -10.80
C SER A 342 9.41 -32.41 -10.44
N GLY A 343 10.34 -32.70 -9.52
CA GLY A 343 11.33 -31.73 -9.01
C GLY A 343 10.97 -31.07 -7.69
N ASN A 344 9.71 -31.16 -7.23
CA ASN A 344 9.23 -30.44 -6.04
C ASN A 344 9.05 -31.32 -4.79
N SER A 345 9.43 -32.60 -4.83
CA SER A 345 9.15 -33.54 -3.73
C SER A 345 9.77 -33.13 -2.39
N GLY A 346 10.87 -32.37 -2.38
CA GLY A 346 11.50 -31.85 -1.16
C GLY A 346 10.70 -30.76 -0.43
N TYR A 347 9.67 -30.20 -1.06
CA TYR A 347 8.79 -29.19 -0.48
C TYR A 347 7.59 -29.81 0.26
N ALA A 348 7.38 -31.13 0.10
CA ALA A 348 6.39 -31.85 0.86
C ALA A 348 6.77 -31.89 2.35
N GLY A 349 5.79 -31.73 3.24
CA GLY A 349 6.00 -31.83 4.69
C GLY A 349 6.67 -30.62 5.34
N GLN A 350 6.81 -29.49 4.63
CA GLN A 350 7.58 -28.33 5.10
C GLN A 350 6.72 -27.18 5.64
N GLY A 351 5.46 -27.08 5.23
CA GLY A 351 4.61 -25.94 5.61
C GLY A 351 4.26 -25.93 7.10
N ASN A 352 4.04 -24.74 7.65
CA ASN A 352 3.58 -24.54 9.02
C ASN A 352 2.06 -24.41 9.08
N HIS A 353 1.51 -24.18 10.28
CA HIS A 353 0.14 -23.69 10.46
C HIS A 353 -0.01 -22.18 10.17
N ASN A 354 0.90 -21.62 9.39
CA ASN A 354 1.04 -20.21 9.06
C ASN A 354 2.06 -20.08 7.93
N LEU A 355 2.19 -18.88 7.39
CA LEU A 355 3.15 -18.51 6.36
C LEU A 355 3.55 -17.05 6.57
N SER A 356 4.55 -16.60 5.81
CA SER A 356 4.93 -15.19 5.74
C SER A 356 5.21 -14.81 4.29
N VAL A 357 5.20 -13.51 4.00
CA VAL A 357 5.34 -12.96 2.64
C VAL A 357 6.27 -11.76 2.71
N ALA A 358 7.32 -11.77 1.88
CA ALA A 358 8.23 -10.64 1.71
C ALA A 358 9.07 -10.86 0.44
N ASP A 359 9.60 -9.76 -0.10
CA ASP A 359 10.77 -9.79 -0.98
C ASP A 359 11.99 -10.23 -0.16
N VAL A 360 12.41 -11.48 -0.34
CA VAL A 360 13.57 -12.04 0.37
C VAL A 360 14.80 -12.09 -0.52
N ASP A 361 14.66 -11.90 -1.83
CA ASP A 361 15.75 -12.02 -2.78
C ASP A 361 16.19 -10.69 -3.45
N ASP A 362 15.60 -9.59 -3.03
CA ASP A 362 15.87 -8.20 -3.42
C ASP A 362 15.56 -7.90 -4.90
N ASP A 363 14.57 -8.59 -5.48
CA ASP A 363 14.12 -8.36 -6.87
C ASP A 363 12.91 -7.42 -6.99
N GLY A 364 12.35 -6.99 -5.86
CA GLY A 364 11.18 -6.11 -5.74
C GLY A 364 9.85 -6.86 -5.58
N LYS A 365 9.81 -8.18 -5.76
CA LYS A 365 8.60 -9.01 -5.74
C LYS A 365 8.57 -9.87 -4.48
N ASP A 366 7.37 -10.32 -4.11
CA ASP A 366 7.22 -11.11 -2.90
C ASP A 366 7.36 -12.62 -3.13
N GLU A 367 8.14 -13.25 -2.27
CA GLU A 367 8.17 -14.68 -2.07
C GLU A 367 7.22 -15.12 -0.95
N ILE A 368 6.87 -16.40 -0.94
CA ILE A 368 6.02 -17.01 0.08
C ILE A 368 6.86 -17.96 0.93
N ILE A 369 7.14 -17.56 2.17
CA ILE A 369 7.84 -18.37 3.15
C ILE A 369 6.80 -19.30 3.79
N TYR A 370 6.75 -20.53 3.30
CA TYR A 370 5.76 -21.53 3.66
C TYR A 370 6.37 -22.49 4.69
N GLY A 371 6.54 -22.01 5.93
CA GLY A 371 7.22 -22.74 6.99
C GLY A 371 8.69 -22.99 6.66
N SER A 372 9.08 -24.25 6.54
CA SER A 372 10.45 -24.72 6.29
C SER A 372 10.90 -24.72 4.83
N CYS A 373 10.11 -24.13 3.93
CA CYS A 373 10.46 -23.89 2.52
C CYS A 373 9.95 -22.54 2.03
N THR A 374 10.50 -22.04 0.92
CA THR A 374 10.07 -20.79 0.28
C THR A 374 9.71 -21.04 -1.17
N ILE A 375 8.59 -20.45 -1.60
CA ILE A 375 8.11 -20.45 -2.98
C ILE A 375 8.35 -19.05 -3.56
N ASP A 376 8.98 -19.04 -4.72
CA ASP A 376 9.37 -17.87 -5.51
C ASP A 376 8.15 -17.07 -6.02
N ASP A 377 8.32 -15.78 -6.33
CA ASP A 377 7.30 -14.93 -6.97
C ASP A 377 6.70 -15.59 -8.24
N SER A 378 7.55 -16.35 -8.94
CA SER A 378 7.26 -17.08 -10.17
C SER A 378 6.46 -18.38 -9.97
N GLY A 379 6.20 -18.78 -8.72
CA GLY A 379 5.54 -20.04 -8.37
C GLY A 379 6.44 -21.26 -8.42
N LYS A 380 7.76 -21.08 -8.53
CA LYS A 380 8.76 -22.15 -8.41
C LYS A 380 9.18 -22.32 -6.97
N GLY A 381 9.67 -23.50 -6.60
CA GLY A 381 10.32 -23.65 -5.30
C GLY A 381 11.66 -22.91 -5.30
N LEU A 382 11.86 -21.99 -4.34
CA LEU A 382 13.13 -21.28 -4.14
C LEU A 382 14.11 -22.15 -3.35
N TYR A 383 13.72 -22.58 -2.15
CA TYR A 383 14.45 -23.59 -1.38
C TYR A 383 13.55 -24.37 -0.42
N THR A 384 14.07 -25.51 0.04
CA THR A 384 13.55 -26.25 1.20
C THR A 384 14.68 -26.52 2.18
N THR A 385 14.43 -26.34 3.48
CA THR A 385 15.42 -26.63 4.53
C THR A 385 15.45 -28.11 4.91
N GLY A 386 14.37 -28.85 4.61
CA GLY A 386 14.17 -30.22 5.07
C GLY A 386 13.88 -30.35 6.57
N LEU A 387 13.66 -29.24 7.28
CA LEU A 387 13.42 -29.22 8.74
C LEU A 387 11.99 -29.56 9.14
N ARG A 388 11.10 -29.74 8.15
CA ARG A 388 9.70 -30.16 8.29
C ARG A 388 8.80 -29.12 8.96
N HIS A 389 7.57 -29.53 9.24
CA HIS A 389 6.49 -28.73 9.81
C HIS A 389 6.81 -28.14 11.19
N GLY A 390 6.28 -26.95 11.45
CA GLY A 390 6.17 -26.34 12.78
C GLY A 390 4.92 -25.48 12.98
N ASP A 391 4.80 -24.96 14.20
CA ASP A 391 3.60 -24.27 14.70
C ASP A 391 3.70 -22.73 14.72
N SER A 392 4.91 -22.20 14.49
CA SER A 392 5.19 -20.77 14.62
C SER A 392 6.43 -20.35 13.85
N MET A 393 6.38 -19.17 13.21
CA MET A 393 7.48 -18.58 12.47
C MET A 393 7.45 -17.05 12.52
N HIS A 394 8.62 -16.43 12.37
CA HIS A 394 8.83 -14.98 12.37
C HIS A 394 9.79 -14.65 11.23
N LEU A 395 9.34 -13.81 10.31
CA LEU A 395 10.12 -13.31 9.16
C LEU A 395 10.27 -11.80 9.30
N GLY A 396 11.49 -11.29 9.23
CA GLY A 396 11.78 -9.86 9.26
C GLY A 396 13.28 -9.60 9.18
N ASP A 397 13.68 -8.35 9.35
CA ASP A 397 15.09 -7.97 9.54
C ASP A 397 15.48 -8.22 11.01
N LEU A 398 15.67 -9.51 11.33
CA LEU A 398 15.91 -9.96 12.71
C LEU A 398 17.36 -9.69 13.12
N ASN A 399 18.29 -9.70 12.17
CA ASN A 399 19.68 -9.34 12.35
C ASN A 399 20.07 -8.16 11.43
N PRO A 400 19.92 -6.90 11.87
CA PRO A 400 20.20 -5.72 11.06
C PRO A 400 21.66 -5.55 10.66
N ASN A 401 22.57 -6.39 11.21
CA ASN A 401 23.99 -6.41 10.82
C ASN A 401 24.27 -7.43 9.70
N ARG A 402 23.25 -8.11 9.19
CA ARG A 402 23.30 -9.01 8.05
C ARG A 402 22.38 -8.45 6.95
N PRO A 403 22.85 -8.29 5.70
CA PRO A 403 21.97 -7.90 4.61
C PRO A 403 20.92 -8.99 4.32
N GLY A 404 19.70 -8.56 4.06
CA GLY A 404 18.55 -9.43 3.77
C GLY A 404 17.70 -9.67 5.02
N LEU A 405 16.68 -10.52 4.87
CA LEU A 405 15.77 -10.91 5.96
C LEU A 405 16.16 -12.27 6.55
N GLU A 406 15.68 -12.55 7.76
CA GLU A 406 15.81 -13.84 8.42
C GLU A 406 14.49 -14.44 8.85
N VAL A 407 14.50 -15.76 9.04
CA VAL A 407 13.37 -16.52 9.57
C VAL A 407 13.75 -17.28 10.82
N TRP A 408 13.04 -17.02 11.92
CA TRP A 408 13.02 -17.84 13.13
C TRP A 408 11.76 -18.71 13.16
N SER A 409 11.92 -20.04 13.17
CA SER A 409 10.79 -20.99 13.19
C SER A 409 11.08 -22.15 14.15
N CYS A 410 10.04 -22.59 14.86
CA CYS A 410 10.08 -23.86 15.59
C CYS A 410 9.65 -25.04 14.69
N HIS A 411 9.89 -26.27 15.15
CA HIS A 411 9.63 -27.52 14.42
C HIS A 411 9.01 -28.58 15.33
N GLU A 412 8.00 -29.29 14.82
CA GLU A 412 7.25 -30.33 15.56
C GLU A 412 7.91 -31.71 15.47
N ASP A 413 8.38 -32.11 14.28
CA ASP A 413 8.97 -33.44 14.02
C ASP A 413 10.48 -33.44 14.24
N THR A 414 10.90 -33.21 15.49
CA THR A 414 12.32 -33.18 15.87
C THR A 414 13.01 -34.52 15.63
N ALA A 415 12.31 -35.65 15.83
CA ALA A 415 12.84 -36.98 15.51
C ALA A 415 13.10 -37.15 14.00
N GLY A 416 12.21 -36.65 13.15
CA GLY A 416 12.30 -36.77 11.69
C GLY A 416 13.21 -35.74 11.00
N ASN A 417 13.62 -34.68 11.70
CA ASN A 417 14.47 -33.61 11.15
C ASN A 417 15.92 -33.58 11.73
N GLY A 418 16.28 -34.53 12.58
CA GLY A 418 17.64 -34.63 13.15
C GLY A 418 17.84 -33.87 14.46
N GLY A 419 16.78 -33.70 15.26
CA GLY A 419 16.83 -33.12 16.60
C GLY A 419 16.79 -31.60 16.63
N VAL A 420 16.25 -30.96 15.59
CA VAL A 420 16.18 -29.50 15.49
C VAL A 420 14.82 -29.02 15.98
N GLY A 421 14.79 -28.36 17.15
CA GLY A 421 13.58 -27.81 17.72
C GLY A 421 13.21 -26.42 17.19
N ALA A 422 14.21 -25.58 16.90
CA ALA A 422 14.02 -24.31 16.22
C ALA A 422 15.24 -23.91 15.39
N SER A 423 15.05 -23.11 14.35
CA SER A 423 16.11 -22.67 13.44
C SER A 423 16.00 -21.20 13.09
N PHE A 424 17.13 -20.50 13.13
CA PHE A 424 17.33 -19.15 12.61
C PHE A 424 18.04 -19.28 11.26
N ARG A 425 17.45 -18.78 10.18
CA ARG A 425 17.96 -18.96 8.82
C ARG A 425 17.86 -17.69 8.00
N ASP A 426 18.74 -17.60 7.01
CA ASP A 426 18.65 -16.61 5.95
C ASP A 426 17.37 -16.84 5.12
N ALA A 427 16.57 -15.79 4.94
CA ALA A 427 15.25 -15.91 4.32
C ALA A 427 15.30 -16.19 2.82
N LYS A 428 16.37 -15.75 2.12
CA LYS A 428 16.61 -15.94 0.68
C LYS A 428 17.02 -17.35 0.30
N THR A 429 17.94 -17.92 1.07
CA THR A 429 18.68 -19.15 0.73
C THR A 429 18.25 -20.34 1.57
N GLY A 430 17.59 -20.11 2.71
CA GLY A 430 17.26 -21.14 3.68
C GLY A 430 18.44 -21.66 4.49
N SER A 431 19.62 -21.06 4.32
CA SER A 431 20.83 -21.46 5.04
C SER A 431 20.63 -21.25 6.54
N VAL A 432 20.68 -22.33 7.31
CA VAL A 432 20.58 -22.29 8.77
C VAL A 432 21.83 -21.61 9.34
N ILE A 433 21.63 -20.50 10.03
CA ILE A 433 22.69 -19.72 10.68
C ILE A 433 22.99 -20.32 12.06
N PHE A 434 21.95 -20.58 12.85
CA PHE A 434 22.05 -21.36 14.08
C PHE A 434 20.72 -22.07 14.38
N LYS A 435 20.76 -22.98 15.34
CA LYS A 435 19.61 -23.81 15.74
C LYS A 435 19.56 -24.04 17.25
N PHE A 436 18.36 -24.28 17.75
CA PHE A 436 18.11 -24.88 19.05
C PHE A 436 17.80 -26.36 18.87
N GLU A 437 18.51 -27.23 19.58
CA GLU A 437 18.30 -28.68 19.53
C GLU A 437 17.28 -29.11 20.60
N ALA A 438 16.39 -30.02 20.21
CA ALA A 438 15.35 -30.56 21.08
C ALA A 438 15.07 -32.04 20.76
N SER A 439 14.58 -32.79 21.75
CA SER A 439 14.19 -34.20 21.62
C SER A 439 12.69 -34.43 21.35
N ASP A 440 11.89 -33.39 21.55
CA ASP A 440 10.44 -33.41 21.52
C ASP A 440 9.91 -32.21 20.74
N ASP A 441 8.60 -32.17 20.48
CA ASP A 441 7.92 -31.05 19.81
C ASP A 441 8.23 -29.70 20.48
N VAL A 442 8.64 -28.73 19.65
CA VAL A 442 8.74 -27.33 20.04
C VAL A 442 7.57 -26.57 19.40
N GLY A 443 6.44 -26.54 20.09
CA GLY A 443 5.19 -25.99 19.55
C GLY A 443 5.05 -24.46 19.56
N ARG A 444 6.08 -23.69 19.94
CA ARG A 444 6.09 -22.21 19.93
C ARG A 444 7.50 -21.64 19.70
N ALA A 445 7.56 -20.55 18.95
CA ALA A 445 8.71 -19.66 18.78
C ALA A 445 8.25 -18.21 18.93
N CYS A 446 9.19 -17.27 19.16
CA CYS A 446 8.94 -15.83 19.14
C CYS A 446 10.23 -15.09 18.77
N SER A 447 10.08 -13.93 18.12
CA SER A 447 11.14 -12.97 17.81
C SER A 447 10.69 -11.55 18.19
N ALA A 448 11.56 -10.79 18.83
CA ALA A 448 11.34 -9.39 19.19
C ALA A 448 12.65 -8.76 19.68
N ASP A 449 12.89 -7.48 19.41
CA ASP A 449 13.92 -6.72 20.13
C ASP A 449 13.42 -6.40 21.54
N LEU A 450 13.95 -7.11 22.53
CA LEU A 450 13.52 -7.03 23.94
C LEU A 450 14.47 -6.19 24.78
N THR A 451 15.68 -5.93 24.30
CA THR A 451 16.73 -5.26 25.07
C THR A 451 17.77 -4.57 24.19
N ALA A 452 17.96 -3.27 24.42
CA ALA A 452 18.97 -2.45 23.75
C ALA A 452 20.45 -2.88 23.94
N GLN A 453 20.71 -3.93 24.74
CA GLN A 453 22.06 -4.46 24.98
C GLN A 453 22.64 -5.24 23.79
N TYR A 454 21.78 -5.84 22.96
CA TYR A 454 22.17 -6.65 21.83
C TYR A 454 21.50 -6.08 20.57
N PRO A 455 22.24 -5.77 19.50
CA PRO A 455 21.62 -5.29 18.27
C PRO A 455 20.78 -6.37 17.59
N GLY A 456 19.60 -6.00 17.11
CA GLY A 456 18.67 -6.91 16.41
C GLY A 456 17.62 -7.52 17.33
N GLU A 457 16.80 -8.41 16.78
CA GLU A 457 15.77 -9.08 17.54
C GLU A 457 16.32 -10.29 18.31
N GLU A 458 15.93 -10.40 19.58
CA GLU A 458 16.07 -11.64 20.33
C GLU A 458 15.11 -12.70 19.81
N VAL A 459 15.53 -13.97 19.90
CA VAL A 459 14.71 -15.12 19.52
C VAL A 459 14.67 -16.17 20.62
N TRP A 460 13.50 -16.77 20.81
CA TRP A 460 13.31 -17.87 21.75
C TRP A 460 12.22 -18.82 21.28
N ALA A 461 12.21 -20.02 21.85
CA ALA A 461 11.26 -21.08 21.56
C ALA A 461 10.90 -21.85 22.84
N ALA A 462 9.89 -22.72 22.76
CA ALA A 462 9.52 -23.57 23.89
C ALA A 462 10.73 -24.43 24.32
N GLY A 463 11.14 -24.31 25.59
CA GLY A 463 12.29 -25.03 26.15
C GLY A 463 13.67 -24.44 25.83
N SER A 464 13.77 -23.40 25.00
CA SER A 464 15.06 -22.78 24.67
C SER A 464 15.45 -21.69 25.69
N PRO A 465 16.75 -21.35 25.79
CA PRO A 465 17.16 -20.08 26.38
C PRO A 465 16.75 -18.90 25.47
N LEU A 466 16.98 -17.67 25.95
CA LEU A 466 16.92 -16.48 25.10
C LEU A 466 18.21 -16.39 24.28
N TYR A 467 18.07 -16.24 22.96
CA TYR A 467 19.19 -16.01 22.06
C TYR A 467 19.16 -14.58 21.52
N SER A 468 20.33 -13.98 21.32
CA SER A 468 20.46 -12.85 20.39
C SER A 468 20.26 -13.32 18.94
N CYS A 469 20.10 -12.38 18.01
CA CYS A 469 20.04 -12.65 16.57
C CYS A 469 21.29 -13.33 15.97
N THR A 470 22.40 -13.41 16.73
CA THR A 470 23.64 -14.11 16.35
C THR A 470 23.76 -15.52 16.95
N GLY A 471 22.76 -15.97 17.71
CA GLY A 471 22.75 -17.28 18.36
C GLY A 471 23.50 -17.33 19.69
N GLN A 472 23.92 -16.18 20.23
CA GLN A 472 24.49 -16.11 21.58
C GLN A 472 23.38 -16.35 22.60
N ASN A 473 23.55 -17.30 23.51
CA ASN A 473 22.67 -17.44 24.68
C ASN A 473 22.89 -16.25 25.62
N ILE A 474 21.83 -15.47 25.85
CA ILE A 474 21.85 -14.26 26.68
C ILE A 474 20.99 -14.38 27.95
N GLY A 475 20.51 -15.58 28.26
CA GLY A 475 19.86 -15.88 29.54
C GLY A 475 18.50 -16.58 29.41
N SER A 476 17.61 -16.25 30.33
CA SER A 476 16.30 -16.89 30.44
C SER A 476 15.29 -16.25 29.48
N ALA A 477 14.63 -17.07 28.67
CA ALA A 477 13.58 -16.60 27.77
C ALA A 477 12.33 -16.12 28.53
N PRO A 478 11.56 -15.16 27.97
CA PRO A 478 10.23 -14.83 28.46
C PRO A 478 9.31 -16.05 28.53
N SER A 479 8.37 -16.03 29.49
CA SER A 479 7.34 -17.07 29.56
C SER A 479 6.42 -17.05 28.33
N GLN A 480 6.09 -15.86 27.85
CA GLN A 480 5.22 -15.58 26.70
C GLN A 480 5.93 -15.99 25.41
N LYS A 481 5.22 -16.75 24.57
CA LYS A 481 5.67 -17.24 23.24
C LYS A 481 4.45 -17.23 22.32
N ASN A 482 3.98 -16.04 22.02
CA ASN A 482 2.73 -15.81 21.29
C ASN A 482 2.92 -14.63 20.33
N PHE A 483 2.49 -13.43 20.68
CA PHE A 483 2.67 -12.23 19.87
C PHE A 483 3.71 -11.30 20.49
N ALA A 484 4.38 -10.53 19.64
CA ALA A 484 5.14 -9.34 20.02
C ALA A 484 4.39 -8.11 19.49
N ILE A 485 4.38 -7.02 20.25
CA ILE A 485 3.60 -5.81 19.96
C ILE A 485 4.41 -4.56 20.28
N TRP A 486 4.44 -3.56 19.40
CA TRP A 486 4.95 -2.24 19.75
C TRP A 486 3.87 -1.44 20.46
N TRP A 487 3.99 -1.27 21.78
CA TRP A 487 2.92 -0.70 22.61
C TRP A 487 3.32 0.59 23.31
N ASP A 488 4.51 0.65 23.92
CA ASP A 488 4.91 1.82 24.70
C ASP A 488 5.62 2.92 23.87
N GLY A 489 6.45 3.74 24.50
CA GLY A 489 7.09 4.89 23.86
C GLY A 489 8.47 4.61 23.23
N ASP A 490 9.12 3.51 23.59
CA ASP A 490 10.46 3.16 23.09
C ASP A 490 10.41 2.28 21.84
N GLU A 491 11.58 1.92 21.30
CA GLU A 491 11.67 1.10 20.09
C GLU A 491 11.67 -0.41 20.36
N LEU A 492 11.80 -0.83 21.62
CA LEU A 492 11.73 -2.23 21.97
C LEU A 492 10.29 -2.73 21.77
N ARG A 493 10.15 -4.04 21.61
CA ARG A 493 8.86 -4.67 21.34
C ARG A 493 8.36 -5.40 22.58
N GLU A 494 7.14 -5.10 22.99
CA GLU A 494 6.45 -5.76 24.09
C GLU A 494 5.93 -7.14 23.68
N LEU A 495 5.41 -7.89 24.64
CA LEU A 495 4.86 -9.22 24.45
C LEU A 495 3.35 -9.21 24.71
N LEU A 496 2.57 -9.68 23.74
CA LEU A 496 1.14 -9.90 23.85
C LEU A 496 0.84 -11.39 24.01
N ASP A 497 0.17 -11.75 25.10
CA ASP A 497 -0.31 -13.12 25.32
C ASP A 497 -1.62 -13.11 26.11
N GLY A 498 -2.61 -13.85 25.61
CA GLY A 498 -3.98 -13.84 26.13
C GLY A 498 -4.61 -12.45 25.99
N THR A 499 -4.87 -11.80 27.13
CA THR A 499 -5.46 -10.45 27.22
C THR A 499 -4.54 -9.48 27.95
N SER A 500 -3.22 -9.72 27.85
CA SER A 500 -2.20 -8.92 28.53
C SER A 500 -1.09 -8.50 27.59
N ILE A 501 -0.56 -7.31 27.83
CA ILE A 501 0.66 -6.79 27.22
C ILE A 501 1.69 -6.59 28.32
N THR A 502 2.88 -7.13 28.14
CA THR A 502 3.97 -7.10 29.12
C THR A 502 5.28 -6.64 28.47
N LYS A 503 6.07 -5.83 29.20
CA LYS A 503 7.41 -5.45 28.80
C LYS A 503 8.45 -6.37 29.44
N TYR A 504 9.37 -6.88 28.63
CA TYR A 504 10.48 -7.68 29.14
C TYR A 504 11.32 -6.85 30.13
N GLY A 505 11.55 -7.39 31.33
CA GLY A 505 12.20 -6.66 32.43
C GLY A 505 11.38 -5.53 33.08
N GLY A 506 10.23 -5.14 32.53
CA GLY A 506 9.39 -4.03 33.02
C GLY A 506 8.05 -4.42 33.67
N GLY A 507 7.49 -5.59 33.33
CA GLY A 507 6.23 -6.10 33.90
C GLY A 507 5.01 -5.88 33.02
N THR A 508 3.81 -5.95 33.59
CA THR A 508 2.54 -5.80 32.86
C THR A 508 2.21 -4.33 32.57
N LEU A 509 2.01 -4.00 31.30
CA LEU A 509 1.59 -2.67 30.85
C LEU A 509 0.06 -2.57 30.68
N LEU A 510 -0.56 -3.65 30.18
CA LEU A 510 -2.00 -3.73 30.00
C LEU A 510 -2.54 -5.08 30.47
N SER A 511 -3.69 -5.04 31.14
CA SER A 511 -4.56 -6.20 31.36
C SER A 511 -5.97 -5.82 30.93
N ALA A 512 -6.43 -6.35 29.80
CA ALA A 512 -7.75 -6.04 29.23
C ALA A 512 -8.87 -6.76 30.01
N GLY A 513 -9.22 -6.21 31.17
CA GLY A 513 -10.28 -6.76 32.03
C GLY A 513 -11.64 -6.78 31.33
N GLY A 514 -12.38 -7.90 31.48
CA GLY A 514 -13.66 -8.11 30.81
C GLY A 514 -13.56 -8.55 29.34
N CYS A 515 -12.34 -8.68 28.82
CA CYS A 515 -12.06 -9.23 27.49
C CYS A 515 -11.69 -10.72 27.57
N SER A 516 -11.63 -11.37 26.41
CA SER A 516 -11.16 -12.74 26.27
C SER A 516 -10.36 -12.91 24.99
N SER A 517 -9.34 -13.75 25.06
CA SER A 517 -8.62 -14.23 23.88
C SER A 517 -9.43 -15.31 23.14
N ASN A 518 -8.89 -15.70 21.99
CA ASN A 518 -9.48 -16.65 21.07
C ASN A 518 -8.63 -17.93 20.96
N ASN A 519 -9.19 -18.93 20.26
CA ASN A 519 -8.48 -20.11 19.77
C ASN A 519 -7.87 -20.98 20.88
N GLY A 520 -8.55 -21.06 22.03
CA GLY A 520 -8.17 -21.92 23.14
C GLY A 520 -6.79 -21.58 23.69
N THR A 521 -5.87 -22.55 23.72
CA THR A 521 -4.50 -22.35 24.24
C THR A 521 -3.62 -21.51 23.31
N LYS A 522 -4.04 -21.25 22.06
CA LYS A 522 -3.36 -20.28 21.18
C LYS A 522 -3.49 -18.87 21.73
N SER A 523 -4.57 -18.58 22.47
CA SER A 523 -4.72 -17.35 23.26
C SER A 523 -4.50 -16.06 22.45
N THR A 524 -4.98 -16.03 21.21
CA THR A 524 -4.75 -14.92 20.27
C THR A 524 -5.72 -13.76 20.52
N PRO A 525 -5.34 -12.51 20.16
CA PRO A 525 -6.31 -11.43 20.02
C PRO A 525 -7.28 -11.73 18.86
N CYS A 526 -8.32 -10.91 18.70
CA CYS A 526 -9.09 -10.89 17.45
C CYS A 526 -8.21 -10.31 16.32
N LEU A 527 -7.44 -9.26 16.63
CA LEU A 527 -6.47 -8.63 15.75
C LEU A 527 -5.42 -7.87 16.56
N GLN A 528 -4.20 -7.80 16.07
CA GLN A 528 -3.17 -6.83 16.46
C GLN A 528 -2.72 -6.08 15.20
N ALA A 529 -2.86 -4.76 15.15
CA ALA A 529 -2.48 -3.95 13.99
C ALA A 529 -2.39 -2.45 14.32
N ASP A 530 -1.47 -1.70 13.72
CA ASP A 530 -1.54 -0.22 13.63
C ASP A 530 -2.73 0.16 12.71
N ILE A 531 -3.92 0.36 13.29
CA ILE A 531 -5.13 0.67 12.53
C ILE A 531 -5.63 2.08 12.81
N LEU A 532 -5.11 2.75 13.82
CA LEU A 532 -5.42 4.12 14.22
C LEU A 532 -4.18 4.75 14.88
N GLY A 533 -4.17 6.06 15.05
CA GLY A 533 -3.12 6.74 15.78
C GLY A 533 -1.78 6.74 15.04
N ASP A 534 -0.69 6.70 15.80
CA ASP A 534 0.67 6.64 15.26
C ASP A 534 1.12 5.19 15.06
N TRP A 535 2.40 4.97 14.77
CA TRP A 535 2.97 3.67 14.38
C TRP A 535 2.78 2.49 15.35
N ARG A 536 2.28 2.72 16.56
CA ARG A 536 2.13 1.66 17.56
C ARG A 536 0.87 0.87 17.32
N GLU A 537 0.90 -0.39 17.70
CA GLU A 537 -0.12 -1.33 17.27
C GLU A 537 -1.31 -1.30 18.25
N GLU A 538 -2.53 -1.20 17.73
CA GLU A 538 -3.73 -1.50 18.50
C GLU A 538 -3.86 -3.01 18.77
N ALA A 539 -4.47 -3.35 19.92
CA ALA A 539 -4.86 -4.71 20.25
C ALA A 539 -6.38 -4.82 20.35
N VAL A 540 -6.98 -5.71 19.55
CA VAL A 540 -8.42 -5.93 19.47
C VAL A 540 -8.78 -7.23 20.16
N TRP A 541 -9.61 -7.14 21.19
CA TRP A 541 -10.20 -8.32 21.86
C TRP A 541 -11.71 -8.25 21.87
N ARG A 542 -12.36 -9.41 21.82
CA ARG A 542 -13.76 -9.52 22.19
C ARG A 542 -13.93 -9.38 23.69
N THR A 543 -15.06 -8.80 24.09
CA THR A 543 -15.57 -8.92 25.45
C THR A 543 -15.93 -10.37 25.77
N SER A 544 -15.85 -10.77 27.04
CA SER A 544 -16.13 -12.16 27.45
C SER A 544 -17.55 -12.63 27.11
N ASP A 545 -18.51 -11.70 27.02
CA ASP A 545 -19.89 -11.97 26.61
C ASP A 545 -20.13 -11.80 25.09
N ASN A 546 -19.07 -11.50 24.32
CA ASN A 546 -19.07 -11.29 22.88
C ASN A 546 -19.95 -10.13 22.38
N LYS A 547 -20.39 -9.22 23.26
CA LYS A 547 -21.24 -8.09 22.83
C LYS A 547 -20.48 -6.98 22.15
N TYR A 548 -19.17 -6.90 22.36
CA TYR A 548 -18.30 -5.87 21.81
C TYR A 548 -16.95 -6.44 21.38
N LEU A 549 -16.35 -5.83 20.36
CA LEU A 549 -14.90 -5.76 20.24
C LEU A 549 -14.40 -4.50 20.94
N ASN A 550 -13.35 -4.63 21.74
CA ASN A 550 -12.62 -3.52 22.32
C ASN A 550 -11.31 -3.35 21.55
N ILE A 551 -11.14 -2.22 20.87
CA ILE A 551 -9.90 -1.82 20.19
C ILE A 551 -9.10 -0.98 21.18
N TYR A 552 -8.06 -1.54 21.77
CA TYR A 552 -7.16 -0.84 22.68
C TYR A 552 -6.08 -0.12 21.89
N THR A 553 -5.87 1.16 22.20
CA THR A 553 -4.72 1.95 21.71
C THR A 553 -3.87 2.40 22.90
N THR A 554 -2.60 2.65 22.65
CA THR A 554 -1.67 3.13 23.67
C THR A 554 -1.89 4.62 23.97
N THR A 555 -1.47 5.05 25.16
CA THR A 555 -1.44 6.46 25.55
C THR A 555 -0.06 6.91 26.04
N ASP A 556 0.94 6.05 25.89
CA ASP A 556 2.31 6.42 26.22
C ASP A 556 2.83 7.42 25.18
N LEU A 557 3.71 8.33 25.58
CA LEU A 557 4.34 9.23 24.62
C LEU A 557 5.57 8.56 24.03
N THR A 558 5.69 8.62 22.70
CA THR A 558 6.93 8.31 21.98
C THR A 558 7.59 9.58 21.46
N SER A 559 8.90 9.54 21.27
CA SER A 559 9.65 10.56 20.52
C SER A 559 9.91 10.17 19.07
N ARG A 560 9.47 8.98 18.64
CA ARG A 560 9.74 8.41 17.32
C ARG A 560 8.71 8.85 16.30
N ARG A 561 9.21 9.22 15.11
CA ARG A 561 8.42 9.45 13.90
C ARG A 561 8.63 8.25 12.99
N ILE A 562 7.66 7.37 12.94
CA ILE A 562 7.66 6.19 12.08
C ILE A 562 6.39 6.27 11.24
N TYR A 563 6.50 5.88 9.97
CA TYR A 563 5.33 5.76 9.09
C TYR A 563 4.32 4.79 9.68
N THR A 564 3.04 4.95 9.38
CA THR A 564 2.07 3.90 9.73
C THR A 564 2.57 2.57 9.21
N LEU A 565 2.57 1.55 10.06
CA LEU A 565 3.07 0.22 9.72
C LEU A 565 2.22 -0.43 8.63
N MET A 566 0.97 0.02 8.46
CA MET A 566 0.14 -0.39 7.33
C MET A 566 0.63 0.08 5.97
N HIS A 567 1.63 0.98 5.93
CA HIS A 567 2.35 1.36 4.69
C HIS A 567 3.70 0.65 4.54
N ASP A 568 4.11 -0.21 5.49
CA ASP A 568 5.19 -1.17 5.29
C ASP A 568 4.63 -2.45 4.62
N PRO A 569 5.19 -2.89 3.49
CA PRO A 569 4.62 -3.99 2.72
C PRO A 569 4.63 -5.32 3.50
N VAL A 570 5.71 -5.65 4.22
CA VAL A 570 5.77 -6.92 4.97
C VAL A 570 4.77 -6.92 6.12
N TYR A 571 4.65 -5.80 6.84
CA TYR A 571 3.71 -5.64 7.94
C TYR A 571 2.26 -5.69 7.45
N ARG A 572 1.91 -4.94 6.41
CA ARG A 572 0.55 -4.88 5.88
C ARG A 572 0.08 -6.24 5.36
N LEU A 573 0.96 -6.99 4.71
CA LEU A 573 0.69 -8.38 4.31
C LEU A 573 0.57 -9.29 5.54
N GLY A 574 1.41 -9.05 6.56
CA GLY A 574 1.27 -9.58 7.92
C GLY A 574 -0.15 -9.52 8.48
N ILE A 575 -0.76 -8.34 8.40
CA ILE A 575 -2.13 -8.12 8.85
C ILE A 575 -3.14 -8.89 7.99
N ALA A 576 -2.92 -9.00 6.69
CA ALA A 576 -3.80 -9.76 5.80
C ALA A 576 -3.84 -11.25 6.15
N TRP A 577 -2.68 -11.87 6.45
CA TRP A 577 -2.61 -13.29 6.81
C TRP A 577 -2.73 -13.58 8.31
N GLN A 578 -2.85 -12.59 9.19
CA GLN A 578 -2.88 -12.80 10.65
C GLN A 578 -4.00 -13.76 11.10
N ASN A 579 -5.14 -13.81 10.40
CA ASN A 579 -6.25 -14.73 10.72
C ASN A 579 -5.99 -16.20 10.33
N VAL A 580 -4.89 -16.48 9.65
CA VAL A 580 -4.70 -17.73 8.92
C VAL A 580 -4.24 -18.82 9.87
N ALA A 581 -5.06 -19.86 10.01
CA ALA A 581 -4.81 -21.04 10.83
C ALA A 581 -4.31 -20.73 12.26
N TYR A 582 -3.01 -20.83 12.54
CA TYR A 582 -2.44 -20.40 13.82
C TYR A 582 -1.81 -19.02 13.65
N ASN A 583 -2.57 -18.00 14.05
CA ASN A 583 -2.21 -16.59 13.94
C ASN A 583 -0.77 -16.34 14.42
N GLN A 584 0.04 -15.61 13.65
CA GLN A 584 1.37 -15.14 14.05
C GLN A 584 1.39 -13.60 14.09
N PRO A 585 2.27 -12.98 14.90
CA PRO A 585 2.42 -11.53 14.91
C PRO A 585 2.97 -11.00 13.58
N PRO A 586 2.57 -9.79 13.15
CA PRO A 586 3.17 -9.13 11.99
C PRO A 586 4.60 -8.67 12.29
N HIS A 587 5.42 -8.54 11.25
CA HIS A 587 6.77 -7.96 11.30
C HIS A 587 6.91 -6.90 10.22
N THR A 588 7.82 -5.96 10.40
CA THR A 588 8.18 -4.94 9.40
C THR A 588 9.22 -5.46 8.42
N GLY A 589 9.26 -4.89 7.21
CA GLY A 589 10.26 -5.19 6.19
C GLY A 589 11.64 -4.56 6.46
N PHE A 590 11.75 -3.79 7.54
CA PHE A 590 12.97 -3.17 8.05
C PHE A 590 13.08 -3.42 9.55
N PHE A 591 14.30 -3.38 10.11
CA PHE A 591 14.49 -3.50 11.55
C PHE A 591 13.89 -2.30 12.30
N LEU A 592 12.86 -2.56 13.11
CA LEU A 592 12.22 -1.60 14.00
C LEU A 592 12.54 -1.97 15.46
N GLY A 593 13.62 -1.39 15.97
CA GLY A 593 14.18 -1.70 17.28
C GLY A 593 15.22 -0.69 17.76
N SER A 594 15.80 -0.95 18.92
CA SER A 594 16.86 -0.13 19.51
C SER A 594 18.07 -0.05 18.58
N GLY A 595 18.49 1.18 18.27
CA GLY A 595 19.64 1.42 17.38
C GLY A 595 19.32 1.28 15.90
N MET A 596 18.03 1.19 15.52
CA MET A 596 17.60 1.20 14.13
C MET A 596 18.14 2.41 13.36
N ALA A 597 18.33 2.21 12.05
CA ALA A 597 18.45 3.32 11.12
C ALA A 597 17.13 4.11 11.05
N THR A 598 17.17 5.30 10.45
CA THR A 598 15.92 6.00 10.10
C THR A 598 15.09 5.09 9.19
N PRO A 599 13.83 4.77 9.53
CA PRO A 599 12.98 3.93 8.69
C PRO A 599 12.91 4.50 7.26
N PRO A 600 13.06 3.65 6.23
CA PRO A 600 12.98 4.10 4.85
C PRO A 600 11.58 4.67 4.57
N GLN A 601 11.51 5.67 3.69
CA GLN A 601 10.22 6.09 3.16
C GLN A 601 9.65 4.94 2.29
N PRO A 602 8.41 4.50 2.51
CA PRO A 602 7.81 3.45 1.70
C PRO A 602 7.77 3.83 0.21
N SER A 603 8.19 2.91 -0.66
CA SER A 603 8.09 3.06 -2.12
C SER A 603 6.70 2.63 -2.60
N ILE A 604 5.72 3.53 -2.49
CA ILE A 604 4.30 3.20 -2.64
C ILE A 604 3.55 4.20 -3.53
N TYR A 605 2.43 3.77 -4.10
CA TYR A 605 1.37 4.64 -4.62
C TYR A 605 0.03 4.27 -3.96
N LEU A 606 -0.91 5.22 -3.89
CA LEU A 606 -2.18 5.00 -3.19
C LEU A 606 -3.26 4.50 -4.15
N ALA A 607 -3.92 3.39 -3.80
CA ALA A 607 -5.03 2.81 -4.54
C ALA A 607 -6.29 3.68 -4.45
N GLY A 608 -7.15 3.64 -5.49
CA GLY A 608 -8.37 4.47 -5.62
C GLY A 608 -8.17 5.98 -5.52
N GLY A 609 -6.93 6.45 -5.44
CA GLY A 609 -6.60 7.83 -5.66
C GLY A 609 -7.05 8.20 -7.06
N ASN A 610 -7.68 9.37 -7.20
CA ASN A 610 -7.79 9.98 -8.51
C ASN A 610 -6.40 9.93 -9.18
N PRO A 611 -6.33 9.57 -10.47
CA PRO A 611 -5.09 9.42 -11.22
C PRO A 611 -4.08 10.49 -10.84
N VAL A 612 -2.84 10.05 -10.59
CA VAL A 612 -1.69 10.85 -10.13
C VAL A 612 -1.92 12.34 -10.34
N THR A 613 -2.34 13.04 -9.29
CA THR A 613 -2.51 14.49 -9.31
C THR A 613 -1.11 15.10 -9.34
N VAL A 614 -0.53 15.20 -10.53
CA VAL A 614 0.73 15.93 -10.72
C VAL A 614 0.37 17.41 -10.85
N ASP A 615 0.97 18.22 -9.99
CA ASP A 615 0.87 19.66 -10.04
C ASP A 615 2.11 20.23 -10.74
N GLY A 616 1.89 21.03 -11.78
CA GLY A 616 2.90 21.87 -12.43
C GLY A 616 2.83 23.32 -11.96
N LYS A 617 3.58 24.19 -12.63
CA LYS A 617 3.53 25.65 -12.48
C LYS A 617 2.22 26.24 -13.01
N LEU A 618 1.73 25.74 -14.15
CA LEU A 618 0.52 26.21 -14.85
C LEU A 618 -0.61 25.18 -14.84
N ILE A 619 -0.25 23.90 -14.67
CA ILE A 619 -1.18 22.76 -14.62
C ILE A 619 -1.45 22.40 -13.15
N LYS A 620 -2.73 22.27 -12.76
CA LYS A 620 -3.16 21.75 -11.45
C LYS A 620 -3.98 20.49 -11.65
N ALA A 621 -3.79 19.50 -10.80
CA ALA A 621 -4.61 18.29 -10.80
C ALA A 621 -4.76 17.68 -12.19
N LEU A 622 -3.62 17.40 -12.84
CA LEU A 622 -3.62 16.52 -14.00
C LEU A 622 -4.14 15.15 -13.55
N THR A 623 -5.12 14.62 -14.27
CA THR A 623 -5.77 13.34 -14.01
C THR A 623 -5.81 12.57 -15.32
N VAL A 624 -5.17 11.40 -15.36
CA VAL A 624 -5.07 10.53 -16.55
C VAL A 624 -6.06 9.38 -16.40
N ASN A 625 -7.05 9.31 -17.29
CA ASN A 625 -8.12 8.31 -17.21
C ASN A 625 -7.68 6.93 -17.73
N ASP A 626 -6.64 6.90 -18.56
CA ASP A 626 -5.99 5.65 -18.96
C ASP A 626 -5.10 5.12 -17.82
N THR A 627 -5.73 4.42 -16.88
CA THR A 627 -5.07 3.94 -15.66
C THR A 627 -3.92 2.99 -15.97
N GLU A 628 -4.02 2.19 -17.04
CA GLU A 628 -3.01 1.21 -17.47
C GLU A 628 -1.67 1.89 -17.81
N ASN A 629 -1.71 3.03 -18.53
CA ASN A 629 -0.50 3.74 -18.95
C ASN A 629 -0.25 5.03 -18.15
N SER A 630 -1.04 5.28 -17.09
CA SER A 630 -1.00 6.53 -16.32
C SER A 630 0.36 6.84 -15.68
N GLY A 631 1.13 5.81 -15.33
CA GLY A 631 2.47 5.95 -14.75
C GLY A 631 3.51 6.57 -15.69
N ASP A 632 3.27 6.51 -17.01
CA ASP A 632 4.16 7.08 -18.02
C ASP A 632 3.83 8.55 -18.37
N TRP A 633 2.70 9.06 -17.85
CA TRP A 633 2.34 10.45 -17.98
C TRP A 633 3.05 11.31 -16.92
N SER A 634 3.53 12.49 -17.31
CA SER A 634 4.17 13.41 -16.37
C SER A 634 4.12 14.85 -16.85
N ILE A 635 4.09 15.80 -15.91
CA ILE A 635 4.32 17.21 -16.21
C ILE A 635 5.82 17.45 -16.24
N GLN A 636 6.30 18.06 -17.32
CA GLN A 636 7.70 18.35 -17.56
C GLN A 636 7.90 19.88 -17.65
N PRO A 637 8.91 20.43 -16.94
CA PRO A 637 9.28 21.82 -17.12
C PRO A 637 10.17 21.98 -18.36
N ASN A 638 10.28 23.21 -18.86
CA ASN A 638 11.34 23.64 -19.77
C ASN A 638 11.50 22.75 -21.03
N LEU A 639 10.46 22.68 -21.87
CA LEU A 639 10.48 21.93 -23.13
C LEU A 639 11.66 22.31 -24.05
N GLN A 640 12.43 21.33 -24.50
CA GLN A 640 13.59 21.52 -25.38
C GLN A 640 13.72 20.42 -26.45
N VAL A 641 14.49 20.72 -27.51
CA VAL A 641 14.93 19.72 -28.48
C VAL A 641 15.85 18.71 -27.76
N GLY A 642 15.61 17.43 -27.96
CA GLY A 642 16.28 16.32 -27.27
C GLY A 642 15.46 15.70 -26.14
N ASP A 643 14.38 16.33 -25.70
CA ASP A 643 13.49 15.77 -24.68
C ASP A 643 12.71 14.56 -25.22
N LEU A 644 12.50 13.56 -24.35
CA LEU A 644 11.71 12.36 -24.66
C LEU A 644 10.23 12.73 -24.82
N VAL A 645 9.66 12.47 -25.99
CA VAL A 645 8.27 12.84 -26.34
C VAL A 645 7.24 12.11 -25.49
N TYR A 646 7.51 10.85 -25.14
CA TYR A 646 6.61 10.00 -24.34
C TYR A 646 7.34 9.37 -23.15
N GLY A 647 6.61 8.99 -22.10
CA GLY A 647 7.19 8.30 -20.94
C GLY A 647 7.56 6.84 -21.21
N ASP A 648 6.81 6.19 -22.10
CA ASP A 648 6.89 4.77 -22.45
C ASP A 648 7.69 4.50 -23.75
N ARG A 649 8.36 5.51 -24.31
CA ARG A 649 9.16 5.40 -25.54
C ARG A 649 10.45 6.21 -25.45
N THR A 650 11.43 5.82 -26.25
CA THR A 650 12.74 6.50 -26.31
C THR A 650 12.82 7.61 -27.37
N PHE A 651 11.68 8.01 -27.96
CA PHE A 651 11.63 9.01 -29.04
C PHE A 651 11.88 10.41 -28.50
N LYS A 652 12.65 11.23 -29.21
CA LYS A 652 13.02 12.59 -28.81
C LYS A 652 12.53 13.66 -29.78
N PHE A 653 12.23 14.85 -29.27
CA PHE A 653 12.01 16.01 -30.13
C PHE A 653 13.27 16.37 -30.90
N THR A 654 13.16 16.56 -32.20
CA THR A 654 14.24 17.03 -33.09
C THR A 654 14.01 18.46 -33.57
N GLN A 655 12.76 18.94 -33.53
CA GLN A 655 12.39 20.31 -33.90
C GLN A 655 11.21 20.80 -33.06
N LEU A 656 11.28 22.05 -32.61
CA LEU A 656 10.23 22.76 -31.88
C LEU A 656 10.11 24.20 -32.41
N PRO A 657 8.90 24.80 -32.48
CA PRO A 657 8.77 26.23 -32.67
C PRO A 657 9.47 26.99 -31.54
N GLN A 658 10.30 27.98 -31.87
CA GLN A 658 11.11 28.72 -30.89
C GLN A 658 10.27 29.30 -29.75
N LYS A 659 9.03 29.71 -30.03
CA LYS A 659 8.11 30.26 -29.03
C LYS A 659 7.62 29.23 -28.00
N LEU A 660 7.73 27.93 -28.26
CA LEU A 660 7.30 26.87 -27.35
C LEU A 660 8.48 26.31 -26.52
N THR A 661 9.72 26.59 -26.91
CA THR A 661 10.89 26.24 -26.11
C THR A 661 10.82 26.86 -24.71
N GLY A 662 11.16 26.09 -23.69
CA GLY A 662 11.12 26.49 -22.28
C GLY A 662 9.73 26.41 -21.62
N SER A 663 8.71 25.98 -22.35
CA SER A 663 7.34 25.87 -21.80
C SER A 663 7.20 24.70 -20.83
N GLU A 664 6.20 24.79 -19.95
CA GLU A 664 5.69 23.61 -19.25
C GLU A 664 4.90 22.75 -20.25
N TRP A 665 4.96 21.43 -20.10
CA TRP A 665 4.28 20.53 -21.01
C TRP A 665 3.96 19.20 -20.33
N ILE A 666 3.07 18.41 -20.93
CA ILE A 666 2.69 17.08 -20.47
C ILE A 666 3.35 16.07 -21.42
N ARG A 667 4.27 15.28 -20.86
CA ARG A 667 4.79 14.08 -21.50
C ARG A 667 3.76 12.99 -21.33
N THR A 668 3.15 12.55 -22.43
CA THR A 668 2.09 11.54 -22.46
C THR A 668 2.69 10.13 -22.58
N ALA A 669 1.87 9.09 -22.41
CA ALA A 669 2.23 7.74 -22.87
C ALA A 669 1.84 7.58 -24.34
N CYS A 670 2.73 7.00 -25.14
CA CYS A 670 2.46 6.66 -26.53
C CYS A 670 1.38 5.58 -26.64
N ASP A 671 1.33 4.63 -25.71
CA ASP A 671 0.34 3.54 -25.70
C ASP A 671 -1.07 3.98 -25.29
N SER A 672 -1.21 5.14 -24.64
CA SER A 672 -2.53 5.78 -24.45
C SER A 672 -3.23 6.12 -25.77
N LYS A 673 -2.52 6.07 -26.92
CA LYS A 673 -3.13 6.13 -28.26
C LYS A 673 -4.20 5.08 -28.52
N MET A 674 -4.30 4.03 -27.70
CA MET A 674 -5.31 2.98 -27.83
C MET A 674 -6.53 3.23 -26.92
N TYR A 675 -6.47 4.22 -26.04
CA TYR A 675 -7.56 4.57 -25.15
C TYR A 675 -8.69 5.26 -25.93
N THR A 676 -9.93 4.83 -25.67
CA THR A 676 -11.07 5.11 -26.54
C THR A 676 -11.98 6.25 -26.05
N VAL A 677 -11.72 6.76 -24.85
CA VAL A 677 -12.46 7.88 -24.25
C VAL A 677 -11.50 9.04 -23.93
N ASP A 678 -11.94 10.06 -23.18
CA ASP A 678 -11.06 11.18 -22.82
C ASP A 678 -9.85 10.68 -22.03
N GLU A 679 -8.63 10.91 -22.53
CA GLU A 679 -7.41 10.32 -21.98
C GLU A 679 -6.97 11.02 -20.68
N ALA A 680 -7.20 12.33 -20.56
CA ALA A 680 -6.83 13.07 -19.36
C ALA A 680 -7.61 14.39 -19.20
N CYS A 681 -7.54 14.99 -18.01
CA CYS A 681 -7.96 16.37 -17.78
C CYS A 681 -7.07 17.08 -16.77
N PHE A 682 -7.04 18.42 -16.78
CA PHE A 682 -6.37 19.21 -15.74
C PHE A 682 -7.05 20.57 -15.54
N THR A 683 -6.77 21.22 -14.41
CA THR A 683 -7.25 22.58 -14.12
C THR A 683 -6.16 23.62 -14.37
N ALA A 684 -6.50 24.71 -15.07
CA ALA A 684 -5.57 25.82 -15.31
C ALA A 684 -5.27 26.62 -14.02
N LYS A 685 -4.00 26.80 -13.63
CA LYS A 685 -3.61 27.62 -12.45
C LYS A 685 -3.70 29.13 -12.70
N SER A 686 -3.63 29.55 -13.96
CA SER A 686 -3.74 30.94 -14.42
C SER A 686 -4.43 30.98 -15.78
N ASP A 687 -4.57 32.15 -16.39
CA ASP A 687 -4.92 32.24 -17.80
C ASP A 687 -3.78 31.59 -18.62
N ILE A 688 -4.11 30.56 -19.40
CA ILE A 688 -3.14 29.75 -20.15
C ILE A 688 -3.55 29.56 -21.62
N SER A 689 -2.55 29.40 -22.46
CA SER A 689 -2.68 28.86 -23.81
C SER A 689 -2.22 27.41 -23.79
N VAL A 690 -3.08 26.49 -24.23
CA VAL A 690 -2.76 25.08 -24.39
C VAL A 690 -2.54 24.80 -25.86
N TYR A 691 -1.45 24.10 -26.17
CA TYR A 691 -1.12 23.62 -27.50
C TYR A 691 -1.15 22.10 -27.52
N VAL A 692 -1.80 21.50 -28.51
CA VAL A 692 -1.82 20.05 -28.73
C VAL A 692 -1.15 19.75 -30.06
N GLY A 693 -0.10 18.93 -30.01
CA GLY A 693 0.58 18.39 -31.19
C GLY A 693 -0.03 17.05 -31.58
N LEU A 694 -0.82 17.04 -32.67
CA LEU A 694 -1.44 15.83 -33.20
C LEU A 694 -0.60 15.26 -34.35
N ASP A 695 -0.31 13.96 -34.32
CA ASP A 695 0.40 13.24 -35.39
C ASP A 695 -0.24 13.53 -36.76
N THR A 696 0.57 14.01 -37.71
CA THR A 696 0.15 14.38 -39.08
C THR A 696 -0.44 13.21 -39.87
N ARG A 697 -0.18 11.96 -39.47
CA ARG A 697 -0.72 10.76 -40.10
C ARG A 697 -2.17 10.47 -39.69
N ALA A 698 -2.72 11.17 -38.70
CA ALA A 698 -4.12 11.07 -38.35
C ALA A 698 -5.00 11.50 -39.55
N THR A 699 -5.83 10.58 -40.04
CA THR A 699 -6.68 10.80 -41.24
C THR A 699 -7.92 11.64 -40.96
N SER A 700 -8.24 11.87 -39.68
CA SER A 700 -9.32 12.74 -39.22
C SER A 700 -8.89 13.47 -37.95
N ILE A 701 -9.22 14.75 -37.85
CA ILE A 701 -8.99 15.53 -36.64
C ILE A 701 -9.99 15.08 -35.56
N PRO A 702 -9.56 14.68 -34.36
CA PRO A 702 -10.44 14.32 -33.25
C PRO A 702 -11.48 15.42 -32.97
N THR A 703 -12.73 15.02 -32.71
CA THR A 703 -13.85 15.97 -32.57
C THR A 703 -13.62 17.01 -31.48
N TRP A 704 -12.94 16.66 -30.38
CA TRP A 704 -12.64 17.59 -29.29
C TRP A 704 -11.68 18.72 -29.69
N LEU A 705 -10.84 18.50 -30.72
CA LEU A 705 -9.96 19.51 -31.32
C LEU A 705 -10.68 20.42 -32.34
N SER A 706 -11.94 20.13 -32.71
CA SER A 706 -12.68 20.97 -33.68
C SER A 706 -12.89 22.42 -33.23
N SER A 707 -12.87 22.66 -31.92
CA SER A 707 -12.97 24.01 -31.33
C SER A 707 -11.62 24.71 -31.11
N TRP A 708 -10.51 24.08 -31.53
CA TRP A 708 -9.16 24.60 -31.36
C TRP A 708 -8.66 25.23 -32.66
N THR A 709 -7.80 26.23 -32.55
CA THR A 709 -7.24 26.96 -33.69
C THR A 709 -5.97 26.28 -34.17
N ALA A 710 -5.93 25.80 -35.42
CA ALA A 710 -4.69 25.33 -36.03
C ALA A 710 -3.69 26.48 -36.17
N THR A 711 -2.46 26.29 -35.69
CA THR A 711 -1.46 27.38 -35.68
C THR A 711 -0.67 27.49 -36.99
N GLY A 712 -0.69 26.43 -37.82
CA GLY A 712 0.15 26.31 -39.02
C GLY A 712 1.61 25.96 -38.72
N GLU A 713 1.96 25.71 -37.46
CA GLU A 713 3.30 25.27 -37.04
C GLU A 713 3.32 23.78 -36.72
N THR A 714 4.52 23.21 -36.72
CA THR A 714 4.73 21.79 -36.44
C THR A 714 5.87 21.53 -35.46
N LEU A 715 5.79 20.38 -34.80
CA LEU A 715 6.85 19.77 -33.99
C LEU A 715 7.36 18.52 -34.73
N VAL A 716 8.61 18.11 -34.52
CA VAL A 716 9.14 16.87 -35.12
C VAL A 716 9.84 16.02 -34.07
N SER A 717 9.68 14.69 -34.16
CA SER A 717 10.35 13.71 -33.32
C SER A 717 11.21 12.72 -34.13
N ASP A 718 12.24 12.13 -33.52
CA ASP A 718 13.16 11.19 -34.17
C ASP A 718 12.57 9.80 -34.49
N ASN A 719 11.32 9.55 -34.09
CA ASN A 719 10.55 8.36 -34.48
C ASN A 719 10.21 8.40 -35.97
N ASN A 720 11.10 7.96 -36.85
CA ASN A 720 10.91 8.04 -38.31
C ASN A 720 10.55 9.46 -38.80
N SER A 721 10.98 10.50 -38.10
CA SER A 721 10.64 11.91 -38.40
C SER A 721 9.13 12.20 -38.33
N VAL A 722 8.40 11.60 -37.38
CA VAL A 722 6.99 11.93 -37.16
C VAL A 722 6.83 13.42 -36.85
N GLU A 723 5.98 14.06 -37.64
CA GLU A 723 5.61 15.47 -37.55
C GLU A 723 4.22 15.60 -36.91
N TYR A 724 4.04 16.63 -36.08
CA TYR A 724 2.81 16.91 -35.35
C TYR A 724 2.26 18.28 -35.73
N ASN A 725 0.99 18.35 -36.14
CA ASN A 725 0.27 19.61 -36.36
C ASN A 725 -0.13 20.22 -35.02
N LEU A 726 0.19 21.49 -34.80
CA LEU A 726 -0.13 22.21 -33.58
C LEU A 726 -1.52 22.89 -33.63
N TYR A 727 -2.30 22.65 -32.59
CA TYR A 727 -3.59 23.29 -32.34
C TYR A 727 -3.53 24.06 -31.02
N LYS A 728 -4.00 25.30 -30.99
CA LYS A 728 -4.02 26.18 -29.81
C LYS A 728 -5.45 26.42 -29.31
N LYS A 729 -5.64 26.44 -27.99
CA LYS A 729 -6.83 26.99 -27.36
C LYS A 729 -6.49 27.68 -26.05
N ASP A 730 -7.15 28.80 -25.80
CA ASP A 730 -6.95 29.63 -24.62
C ASP A 730 -8.00 29.27 -23.54
N TYR A 731 -7.53 29.16 -22.30
CA TYR A 731 -8.34 28.82 -21.13
C TYR A 731 -8.08 29.83 -20.01
N ALA A 732 -9.15 30.32 -19.38
CA ALA A 732 -9.05 31.20 -18.22
C ALA A 732 -8.62 30.42 -16.97
N ALA A 733 -8.06 31.11 -15.98
CA ALA A 733 -7.71 30.53 -14.68
C ALA A 733 -8.87 29.74 -14.06
N ASN A 734 -8.56 28.60 -13.46
CA ASN A 734 -9.49 27.62 -12.89
C ASN A 734 -10.42 26.92 -13.88
N SER A 735 -10.24 27.11 -15.20
CA SER A 735 -10.97 26.32 -16.19
C SER A 735 -10.46 24.88 -16.24
N LEU A 736 -11.38 23.93 -16.42
CA LEU A 736 -11.06 22.54 -16.72
C LEU A 736 -10.65 22.42 -18.20
N VAL A 737 -9.50 21.80 -18.44
CA VAL A 737 -9.00 21.40 -19.76
C VAL A 737 -9.18 19.90 -19.88
N THR A 738 -9.96 19.46 -20.87
CA THR A 738 -10.16 18.05 -21.19
C THR A 738 -9.33 17.68 -22.43
N LEU A 739 -8.59 16.58 -22.34
CA LEU A 739 -7.75 16.01 -23.40
C LEU A 739 -8.42 14.72 -23.87
N GLY A 740 -9.05 14.78 -25.04
CA GLY A 740 -9.83 13.67 -25.60
C GLY A 740 -8.96 12.63 -26.32
N THR A 741 -9.50 11.44 -26.58
CA THR A 741 -8.83 10.41 -27.41
C THR A 741 -8.31 10.96 -28.75
N ASN A 742 -7.16 10.45 -29.20
CA ASN A 742 -6.66 10.68 -30.55
C ASN A 742 -7.36 9.83 -31.65
N GLY A 743 -8.35 9.01 -31.27
CA GLY A 743 -9.12 8.16 -32.17
C GLY A 743 -8.80 6.66 -32.09
N ALA A 744 -8.00 6.22 -31.12
CA ALA A 744 -7.66 4.81 -30.87
C ALA A 744 -6.99 4.11 -32.08
N LEU A 745 -6.11 4.82 -32.80
CA LEU A 745 -5.53 4.35 -34.06
C LEU A 745 -4.12 3.75 -33.86
N PRO A 746 -3.91 2.44 -34.10
CA PRO A 746 -2.60 1.80 -33.88
C PRO A 746 -1.46 2.38 -34.72
N SER A 747 -1.79 2.92 -35.90
CA SER A 747 -0.86 3.39 -36.93
C SER A 747 -0.28 4.79 -36.67
N ILE A 748 -0.78 5.51 -35.67
CA ILE A 748 -0.26 6.81 -35.25
C ILE A 748 0.37 6.71 -33.87
N VAL A 749 1.00 7.78 -33.41
CA VAL A 749 1.43 7.92 -32.01
C VAL A 749 0.46 8.83 -31.24
N ASN A 750 0.58 8.86 -29.91
CA ASN A 750 -0.25 9.74 -29.10
C ASN A 750 0.09 11.23 -29.33
N TYR A 751 -0.72 12.16 -28.83
CA TYR A 751 -0.44 13.59 -28.93
C TYR A 751 0.47 14.09 -27.81
N VAL A 752 1.01 15.28 -28.00
CA VAL A 752 1.79 16.04 -27.01
C VAL A 752 1.00 17.26 -26.57
N VAL A 753 1.06 17.63 -25.28
CA VAL A 753 0.38 18.84 -24.77
C VAL A 753 1.39 19.82 -24.18
N ILE A 754 1.37 21.07 -24.63
CA ILE A 754 2.29 22.14 -24.20
C ILE A 754 1.46 23.27 -23.61
N VAL A 755 1.85 23.79 -22.44
CA VAL A 755 1.10 24.79 -21.69
C VAL A 755 1.95 26.02 -21.43
N LYS A 756 1.38 27.19 -21.75
CA LYS A 756 2.01 28.50 -21.51
C LYS A 756 1.03 29.42 -20.81
N THR A 757 1.54 30.38 -20.04
CA THR A 757 0.73 31.52 -19.62
C THR A 757 0.21 32.24 -20.85
N GLN A 758 -1.03 32.71 -20.82
CA GLN A 758 -1.46 33.70 -21.81
C GLN A 758 -0.61 34.94 -21.58
N THR A 759 0.36 35.14 -22.47
CA THR A 759 0.81 36.50 -22.74
C THR A 759 -0.36 37.14 -23.48
N ALA A 760 -0.88 38.25 -22.96
CA ALA A 760 -1.67 39.11 -23.82
C ALA A 760 -0.74 39.45 -24.99
N ASP A 761 -1.03 38.92 -26.18
CA ASP A 761 -0.24 39.21 -27.38
C ASP A 761 -0.57 40.66 -27.78
N PHE A 762 -0.03 41.61 -27.02
CA PHE A 762 0.05 42.98 -27.44
C PHE A 762 1.41 43.22 -28.09
N LEU A 763 1.39 43.85 -29.25
CA LEU A 763 2.59 44.29 -29.91
C LEU A 763 3.15 45.48 -29.11
N LEU A 764 4.33 45.32 -28.49
CA LEU A 764 4.96 46.40 -27.73
C LEU A 764 5.20 47.60 -28.65
N GLY A 765 4.58 48.73 -28.32
CA GLY A 765 4.53 49.94 -29.12
C GLY A 765 3.27 50.14 -29.96
N ASP A 766 2.33 49.19 -30.02
CA ASP A 766 1.06 49.36 -30.72
C ASP A 766 0.04 50.02 -29.78
N ALA A 767 0.08 51.35 -29.70
CA ALA A 767 -0.74 52.12 -28.77
C ALA A 767 -2.19 52.23 -29.24
N ASN A 768 -2.44 52.07 -30.54
CA ASN A 768 -3.74 52.25 -31.16
C ASN A 768 -4.48 50.93 -31.48
N GLY A 769 -3.79 49.79 -31.35
CA GLY A 769 -4.32 48.44 -31.55
C GLY A 769 -4.47 48.04 -33.03
N ASP A 770 -3.75 48.68 -33.95
CA ASP A 770 -3.86 48.43 -35.40
C ASP A 770 -2.92 47.32 -35.90
N GLY A 771 -2.08 46.77 -35.02
CA GLY A 771 -1.14 45.69 -35.32
C GLY A 771 0.16 46.17 -35.95
N GLU A 772 0.38 47.48 -36.09
CA GLU A 772 1.65 48.08 -36.53
C GLU A 772 2.26 48.95 -35.41
N VAL A 773 3.58 49.11 -35.42
CA VAL A 773 4.26 50.06 -34.51
C VAL A 773 4.86 51.18 -35.31
N ASN A 774 4.25 52.37 -35.24
CA ASN A 774 4.67 53.49 -36.05
C ASN A 774 4.55 54.85 -35.32
N SER A 775 4.76 55.93 -36.07
CA SER A 775 4.76 57.29 -35.50
C SER A 775 3.42 57.73 -34.91
N LEU A 776 2.30 57.09 -35.28
CA LEU A 776 0.97 57.37 -34.73
C LEU A 776 0.88 56.89 -33.29
N ASP A 777 1.41 55.72 -32.99
CA ASP A 777 1.45 55.15 -31.65
C ASP A 777 2.32 55.98 -30.70
N TYR A 778 3.48 56.39 -31.21
CA TYR A 778 4.36 57.32 -30.50
C TYR A 778 3.66 58.66 -30.20
N ALA A 779 2.88 59.17 -31.16
CA ALA A 779 2.10 60.38 -30.97
C ALA A 779 0.96 60.19 -29.96
N MET A 780 0.38 59.00 -29.89
CA MET A 780 -0.62 58.64 -28.87
C MET A 780 -0.01 58.59 -27.48
N LEU A 781 1.10 57.89 -27.27
CA LEU A 781 1.80 57.89 -25.97
C LEU A 781 2.17 59.32 -25.54
N LYS A 782 2.72 60.12 -26.47
CA LYS A 782 3.04 61.53 -26.19
C LYS A 782 1.80 62.36 -25.84
N SER A 783 0.67 62.12 -26.50
CA SER A 783 -0.58 62.84 -26.22
C SER A 783 -1.19 62.43 -24.88
N TYR A 784 -1.06 61.17 -24.50
CA TYR A 784 -1.45 60.66 -23.18
C TYR A 784 -0.61 61.30 -22.06
N LEU A 785 0.71 61.33 -22.20
CA LEU A 785 1.62 61.97 -21.23
C LEU A 785 1.40 63.49 -21.08
N LEU A 786 0.87 64.13 -22.13
CA LEU A 786 0.46 65.54 -22.10
C LEU A 786 -0.97 65.76 -21.55
N GLY A 787 -1.65 64.70 -21.10
CA GLY A 787 -3.01 64.76 -20.57
C GLY A 787 -4.08 65.09 -21.61
N LYS A 788 -3.78 64.91 -22.91
CA LYS A 788 -4.70 65.27 -24.00
C LYS A 788 -5.66 64.15 -24.37
N ILE A 789 -5.29 62.90 -24.08
CA ILE A 789 -6.10 61.70 -24.31
C ILE A 789 -5.98 60.75 -23.11
N THR A 790 -6.88 59.78 -23.04
CA THR A 790 -6.79 58.63 -22.12
C THR A 790 -6.54 57.36 -22.92
N LEU A 791 -5.65 56.49 -22.45
CA LEU A 791 -5.44 55.15 -23.02
C LEU A 791 -6.35 54.13 -22.34
N SER A 792 -6.71 53.05 -23.05
CA SER A 792 -7.37 51.89 -22.44
C SER A 792 -6.37 51.13 -21.56
N GLN A 793 -6.86 50.26 -20.66
CA GLN A 793 -5.97 49.40 -19.86
C GLN A 793 -5.09 48.47 -20.72
N GLU A 794 -5.56 48.10 -21.91
CA GLU A 794 -4.80 47.29 -22.86
C GLU A 794 -3.71 48.14 -23.55
N ALA A 795 -4.06 49.35 -24.03
CA ALA A 795 -3.11 50.27 -24.66
C ALA A 795 -2.04 50.76 -23.68
N MET A 796 -2.34 50.86 -22.37
CA MET A 796 -1.32 51.18 -21.37
C MET A 796 -0.23 50.09 -21.29
N LYS A 797 -0.60 48.81 -21.42
CA LYS A 797 0.38 47.71 -21.41
C LYS A 797 1.28 47.71 -22.64
N THR A 798 0.79 48.17 -23.78
CA THR A 798 1.56 48.20 -25.03
C THR A 798 2.58 49.31 -25.07
N VAL A 799 2.43 50.34 -24.24
CA VAL A 799 3.32 51.50 -24.21
C VAL A 799 4.17 51.59 -22.94
N ASP A 800 4.16 50.56 -22.09
CA ASP A 800 5.07 50.37 -20.95
C ASP A 800 6.35 49.69 -21.45
N PHE A 801 7.34 50.48 -21.84
CA PHE A 801 8.55 49.97 -22.50
C PHE A 801 9.61 49.46 -21.51
N ASN A 802 9.52 49.86 -20.24
CA ASN A 802 10.41 49.40 -19.17
C ASN A 802 9.78 48.32 -18.27
N ASN A 803 8.48 48.04 -18.44
CA ASN A 803 7.69 47.04 -17.71
C ASN A 803 7.61 47.30 -16.19
N ASP A 804 7.60 48.57 -15.79
CA ASP A 804 7.50 48.99 -14.38
C ASP A 804 6.05 49.26 -13.91
N ASN A 805 5.06 49.05 -14.79
CA ASN A 805 3.63 49.32 -14.60
C ASN A 805 3.29 50.80 -14.43
N THR A 806 4.18 51.72 -14.80
CA THR A 806 3.93 53.16 -14.86
C THR A 806 4.19 53.67 -16.27
N ILE A 807 3.38 54.62 -16.75
CA ILE A 807 3.53 55.20 -18.09
C ILE A 807 4.04 56.63 -17.94
N ASP A 808 5.31 56.84 -18.20
CA ASP A 808 5.97 58.13 -18.00
C ASP A 808 6.92 58.54 -19.15
N ALA A 809 7.78 59.53 -18.89
CA ALA A 809 8.68 60.06 -19.90
C ALA A 809 9.80 59.07 -20.30
N ILE A 810 10.09 58.08 -19.46
CA ILE A 810 11.04 56.99 -19.70
C ILE A 810 10.49 56.10 -20.82
N ASP A 811 9.22 55.73 -20.76
CA ASP A 811 8.58 54.92 -21.81
C ASP A 811 8.57 55.63 -23.15
N LEU A 812 8.30 56.93 -23.15
CA LEU A 812 8.36 57.73 -24.37
C LEU A 812 9.79 57.78 -24.94
N ALA A 813 10.81 57.87 -24.10
CA ALA A 813 12.20 57.85 -24.54
C ALA A 813 12.60 56.49 -25.13
N LEU A 814 12.21 55.40 -24.48
CA LEU A 814 12.45 54.03 -24.94
C LEU A 814 11.68 53.73 -26.23
N PHE A 815 10.43 54.17 -26.34
CA PHE A 815 9.64 54.03 -27.56
C PHE A 815 10.29 54.77 -28.73
N ARG A 816 10.84 55.96 -28.50
CA ARG A 816 11.60 56.69 -29.52
C ARG A 816 12.82 55.90 -30.00
N ILE A 817 13.56 55.27 -29.08
CA ILE A 817 14.72 54.44 -29.41
C ILE A 817 14.27 53.22 -30.24
N TYR A 818 13.16 52.60 -29.86
CA TYR A 818 12.58 51.44 -30.54
C TYR A 818 12.18 51.75 -31.99
N ILE A 819 11.41 52.82 -32.24
CA ILE A 819 11.00 53.21 -33.60
C ILE A 819 12.20 53.61 -34.49
N LEU A 820 13.30 54.05 -33.90
CA LEU A 820 14.55 54.37 -34.61
C LEU A 820 15.47 53.16 -34.82
N GLY A 821 15.02 51.95 -34.46
CA GLY A 821 15.77 50.69 -34.65
C GLY A 821 16.88 50.45 -33.62
N GLY A 822 16.85 51.13 -32.48
CA GLY A 822 17.78 50.91 -31.37
C GLY A 822 17.37 49.74 -30.46
N PRO A 823 18.32 49.06 -29.80
CA PRO A 823 18.02 47.98 -28.86
C PRO A 823 17.36 48.53 -27.58
N ILE A 824 16.29 47.89 -27.12
CA ILE A 824 15.73 48.12 -25.78
C ILE A 824 16.52 47.24 -24.79
N ILE A 825 17.14 47.86 -23.78
CA ILE A 825 17.86 47.13 -22.72
C ILE A 825 17.00 47.21 -21.45
N TYR A 826 16.45 46.08 -21.02
CA TYR A 826 15.75 45.95 -19.75
C TYR A 826 16.76 45.97 -18.60
N THR A 827 16.66 46.93 -17.68
CA THR A 827 17.35 46.84 -16.39
C THR A 827 16.38 46.22 -15.39
N ASN A 828 16.73 45.03 -14.87
CA ASN A 828 15.99 44.37 -13.77
C ASN A 828 15.90 45.24 -12.51
#